data_AF-A0A7C9TU42-F1
#
_entry.id   AF-A0A7C9TU42-F1
#
_cell.length_a   1.000
_cell.length_b   1.000
_cell.length_c   1.000
_cell.angle_alpha   90.00
_cell.angle_beta   90.00
_cell.angle_gamma   90.00
#
_symmetry.space_group_name_H-M   'P 1'
#
loop_
_entity.id
_entity.type
_entity.pdbx_description
1 polymer ?
#
loop_
_entity_poly.entity_id
_entity_poly.type
_entity_poly.pdbx_seq_one_letter_code
_entity_poly.pdbx_strand_id
1 'polypeptide(L)'
;MSVSLFDSRFYAAANPDLAAAGITAPEELYEHFRIKGLEEGRLFSPLVDINFYRNSNGDLARAGLTTNTDLYEHLQRHGVDDNRQFSPLIDIDYYLRQNPDVALATGGDREAALEHLQQGGLRENRQFSQLVDLNFYLAANPDLNQSLAGNREEALQHLLLYGLGEGRQFLAGDMGLLAAASGVGQPLSFADVIGINDSEDYYKFRIDTLSDVSLNLKGISLPARLRLIRDANNNGLPDEGERVLAIAAEENNLEVIEAFGLTPGNYFIQVSNKEENEADTAYELTGFVSKAEILESSSATLARPQAGNALSTALNLGFLHASQAVKDAITNNRPQHFYQFQLHTRSEVRLSLEGLSSDVLIQVIQDINRNGIADAGEIVETIPAPTEPVDLNGNGTIDFDELAAWISGDTLEVPYPDAIVVPDLSPGNYFIQLSKVEEANGGETGYALNLDAVPIGAPTGGAANAEPVSWGSLGILGGSRLEINDFIGHANPYDFYSLQIEDDSNVKITLESANVDADLILIHDLDDKGGFGFNEIIAFPPQERSQSQEIERFLGDGTYFVGVTKVWDNTPYTLSVEEISDDLPADSAGNDFSQATNIGIPNGREINEFVGNDDPEDYYQFQVDSLSEVSLGLFNLTGNASLQLVRDSNGNGFLDGDETIAASEAKGARAEAIDRILLPGNYFVRVSQVQRDSSYTLWSNAVPISPPTVDAGNSLSAAFDLGNISGNISSNSASLQTTPQTKSDILTVEDRHDFYKFSLTASSDLSIFLDNMSANADLRLVRDANANGLVEPEEILAVSGEGGATLEEINIGGLAPGNYYVWVSQTLGSTYYDLNIVANNFNRAYGHGLVDAKVAVASAIGSAPFPEIAPLGGTDWGLDLINAPEVWNQGYTGEGMVVAVVDSGVDYMHQDLDDNIWINSDEIPGNGIDDDNNGFIDDLTGWDFWEGDNDPRDLDPLGGHGTHVAGIIAGENNGIGVTGVAPNAKIMPVRVIGTFRGESEPIVAGIRYAVDNGANIINLSLGGSVLNEAQREAIRYATDRGVVVVMAAGNDGLTNFGGGKRFSPTRYPAGLASEVGISVGAVDSSGAIAEFSNRANTAFLDYVVAPGEEVFSSVLVDTYQFWDGTSMAAPHVAGVAALIKEANPNLSPAAVEDIITGTANPNLVLETGEYNLLDR
;
A
#
# COMPACT_ATOMS: atom_id res chain seq x y z
N MET A 1 -34.88 11.25 -38.10
CA MET A 1 -35.67 10.08 -37.65
C MET A 1 -34.87 9.59 -36.46
N SER A 2 -35.41 9.39 -35.27
CA SER A 2 -34.53 9.05 -34.13
C SER A 2 -33.78 7.76 -34.41
N VAL A 3 -32.45 7.83 -34.51
CA VAL A 3 -31.59 6.68 -34.77
C VAL A 3 -31.70 5.72 -33.59
N SER A 4 -31.83 4.41 -33.87
CA SER A 4 -31.83 3.41 -32.82
C SER A 4 -30.39 3.15 -32.37
N LEU A 5 -30.07 3.52 -31.12
CA LEU A 5 -28.72 3.41 -30.58
C LEU A 5 -28.49 2.11 -29.80
N PHE A 6 -29.58 1.40 -29.46
CA PHE A 6 -29.56 0.16 -28.67
C PHE A 6 -29.36 -1.06 -29.56
N ASP A 7 -28.38 -1.90 -29.24
CA ASP A 7 -28.18 -3.20 -29.89
C ASP A 7 -28.46 -4.34 -28.91
N SER A 8 -29.59 -5.04 -29.10
CA SER A 8 -30.00 -6.13 -28.20
C SER A 8 -29.02 -7.30 -28.18
N ARG A 9 -28.31 -7.57 -29.28
CA ARG A 9 -27.35 -8.69 -29.35
C ARG A 9 -26.08 -8.34 -28.61
N PHE A 10 -25.58 -7.12 -28.81
CA PHE A 10 -24.41 -6.64 -28.07
C PHE A 10 -24.72 -6.51 -26.57
N TYR A 11 -25.87 -5.93 -26.22
CA TYR A 11 -26.29 -5.79 -24.82
C TYR A 11 -26.35 -7.13 -24.09
N ALA A 12 -26.90 -8.18 -24.73
CA ALA A 12 -26.91 -9.53 -24.15
C ALA A 12 -25.52 -10.15 -24.01
N ALA A 13 -24.59 -9.85 -24.93
CA ALA A 13 -23.23 -10.39 -24.91
C ALA A 13 -22.33 -9.68 -23.89
N ALA A 14 -22.46 -8.36 -23.76
CA ALA A 14 -21.75 -7.56 -22.77
C ALA A 14 -22.28 -7.76 -21.34
N ASN A 15 -23.52 -8.26 -21.19
CA ASN A 15 -24.20 -8.46 -19.91
C ASN A 15 -24.70 -9.91 -19.77
N PRO A 16 -23.80 -10.89 -19.57
CA PRO A 16 -24.16 -12.31 -19.57
C PRO A 16 -25.09 -12.71 -18.40
N ASP A 17 -25.14 -11.90 -17.33
CA ASP A 17 -26.05 -12.07 -16.19
C ASP A 17 -27.53 -12.00 -16.59
N LEU A 18 -27.87 -11.23 -17.63
CA LEU A 18 -29.26 -11.12 -18.12
C LEU A 18 -29.76 -12.44 -18.71
N ALA A 19 -28.88 -13.18 -19.38
CA ALA A 19 -29.20 -14.52 -19.88
C ALA A 19 -29.42 -15.51 -18.73
N ALA A 20 -28.65 -15.40 -17.65
CA ALA A 20 -28.85 -16.20 -16.43
C ALA A 20 -30.17 -15.86 -15.72
N ALA A 21 -30.61 -14.60 -15.80
CA ALA A 21 -31.91 -14.14 -15.30
C ALA A 21 -33.11 -14.50 -16.21
N GLY A 22 -32.88 -15.20 -17.32
CA GLY A 22 -33.91 -15.58 -18.29
C GLY A 22 -34.36 -14.46 -19.24
N ILE A 23 -33.73 -13.28 -19.17
CA ILE A 23 -33.99 -12.13 -20.05
C ILE A 23 -33.19 -12.33 -21.33
N THR A 24 -33.85 -12.87 -22.35
CA THR A 24 -33.16 -13.27 -23.60
C THR A 24 -33.86 -12.78 -24.86
N ALA A 25 -35.14 -12.40 -24.76
CA ALA A 25 -35.87 -11.83 -25.90
C ALA A 25 -35.46 -10.36 -26.13
N PRO A 26 -35.30 -9.91 -27.39
CA PRO A 26 -34.92 -8.52 -27.69
C PRO A 26 -35.81 -7.47 -27.03
N GLU A 27 -37.12 -7.72 -26.95
CA GLU A 27 -38.07 -6.82 -26.30
C GLU A 27 -37.87 -6.76 -24.78
N GLU A 28 -37.54 -7.88 -24.14
CA GLU A 28 -37.25 -7.94 -22.70
C GLU A 28 -35.91 -7.27 -22.37
N LEU A 29 -34.91 -7.44 -23.24
CA LEU A 29 -33.60 -6.79 -23.12
C LEU A 29 -33.70 -5.27 -23.25
N TYR A 30 -34.52 -4.78 -24.18
CA TYR A 30 -34.76 -3.34 -24.33
C TYR A 30 -35.53 -2.76 -23.15
N GLU A 31 -36.50 -3.49 -22.60
CA GLU A 31 -37.22 -3.08 -21.39
C GLU A 31 -36.30 -3.05 -20.16
N HIS A 32 -35.42 -4.05 -20.00
CA HIS A 32 -34.39 -4.04 -18.96
C HIS A 32 -33.45 -2.83 -19.09
N PHE A 33 -32.93 -2.61 -20.30
CA PHE A 33 -32.06 -1.47 -20.60
C PHE A 33 -32.70 -0.13 -20.20
N ARG A 34 -33.96 0.09 -20.59
CA ARG A 34 -34.66 1.36 -20.34
C ARG A 34 -34.97 1.59 -18.86
N ILE A 35 -35.27 0.53 -18.10
CA ILE A 35 -35.71 0.64 -16.70
C ILE A 35 -34.53 0.62 -15.72
N LYS A 36 -33.47 -0.13 -16.04
CA LYS A 36 -32.35 -0.40 -15.13
C LYS A 36 -30.99 -0.21 -15.78
N GLY A 37 -30.80 -0.74 -16.98
CA GLY A 37 -29.49 -0.77 -17.63
C GLY A 37 -28.84 0.59 -17.84
N LEU A 38 -29.64 1.63 -18.13
CA LEU A 38 -29.14 3.00 -18.24
C LEU A 38 -28.70 3.58 -16.89
N GLU A 39 -29.46 3.37 -15.81
CA GLU A 39 -29.08 3.84 -14.47
C GLU A 39 -27.83 3.12 -13.97
N GLU A 40 -27.71 1.82 -14.24
CA GLU A 40 -26.56 0.98 -13.90
C GLU A 40 -25.33 1.22 -14.79
N GLY A 41 -25.42 2.06 -15.83
CA GLY A 41 -24.29 2.40 -16.71
C GLY A 41 -23.81 1.27 -17.63
N ARG A 42 -24.64 0.25 -17.89
CA ARG A 42 -24.26 -0.95 -18.66
C ARG A 42 -23.99 -0.64 -20.14
N LEU A 43 -22.97 -1.28 -20.72
CA LEU A 43 -22.64 -1.19 -22.15
C LEU A 43 -23.78 -1.75 -23.02
N PHE A 44 -24.30 -0.96 -23.96
CA PHE A 44 -25.50 -1.28 -24.74
C PHE A 44 -25.37 -1.15 -26.26
N SER A 45 -24.22 -0.70 -26.75
CA SER A 45 -23.94 -0.52 -28.16
C SER A 45 -22.45 -0.64 -28.45
N PRO A 46 -22.04 -1.27 -29.56
CA PRO A 46 -20.64 -1.25 -30.00
C PRO A 46 -20.24 0.07 -30.66
N LEU A 47 -21.19 0.97 -30.94
CA LEU A 47 -20.96 2.24 -31.64
C LEU A 47 -21.13 3.47 -30.75
N VAL A 48 -21.64 3.29 -29.53
CA VAL A 48 -21.99 4.39 -28.62
C VAL A 48 -21.52 4.05 -27.22
N ASP A 49 -20.86 5.02 -26.58
CA ASP A 49 -20.51 4.98 -25.17
C ASP A 49 -21.11 6.20 -24.46
N ILE A 50 -22.02 5.94 -23.51
CA ILE A 50 -22.75 7.00 -22.81
C ILE A 50 -21.87 7.71 -21.76
N ASN A 51 -20.88 7.04 -21.19
CA ASN A 51 -19.93 7.65 -20.26
C ASN A 51 -18.97 8.57 -21.05
N PHE A 52 -18.50 8.13 -22.21
CA PHE A 52 -17.75 8.99 -23.13
C PHE A 52 -18.60 10.19 -23.58
N TYR A 53 -19.86 9.96 -23.94
CA TYR A 53 -20.76 11.06 -24.31
C TYR A 53 -20.93 12.08 -23.19
N ARG A 54 -21.03 11.65 -21.92
CA ARG A 54 -21.06 12.53 -20.74
C ARG A 54 -19.77 13.36 -20.64
N ASN A 55 -18.62 12.69 -20.68
CA ASN A 55 -17.32 13.31 -20.43
C ASN A 55 -16.92 14.27 -21.57
N SER A 56 -17.23 13.93 -22.83
CA SER A 56 -16.92 14.77 -24.00
C SER A 56 -17.90 15.94 -24.20
N ASN A 57 -19.01 16.00 -23.46
CA ASN A 57 -20.06 17.01 -23.65
C ASN A 57 -20.53 17.62 -22.31
N GLY A 58 -19.59 18.21 -21.55
CA GLY A 58 -19.87 18.80 -20.23
C GLY A 58 -20.88 19.95 -20.22
N ASP A 59 -21.22 20.53 -21.37
CA ASP A 59 -22.29 21.51 -21.51
C ASP A 59 -23.69 20.93 -21.26
N LEU A 60 -23.88 19.61 -21.45
CA LEU A 60 -25.16 18.94 -21.19
C LEU A 60 -25.51 18.90 -19.69
N ALA A 61 -24.51 18.75 -18.82
CA ALA A 61 -24.70 18.82 -17.38
C ALA A 61 -25.16 20.23 -16.94
N ARG A 62 -24.61 21.28 -17.55
CA ARG A 62 -25.03 22.68 -17.33
C ARG A 62 -26.44 22.96 -17.87
N ALA A 63 -26.89 22.20 -18.87
CA ALA A 63 -28.25 22.26 -19.40
C ALA A 63 -29.27 21.45 -18.56
N GLY A 64 -28.84 20.85 -17.44
CA GLY A 64 -29.69 20.09 -16.54
C GLY A 64 -29.92 18.64 -16.95
N LEU A 65 -29.14 18.11 -17.91
CA LEU A 65 -29.17 16.71 -18.32
C LEU A 65 -28.13 15.94 -17.50
N THR A 66 -28.52 15.52 -16.29
CA THR A 66 -27.60 14.92 -15.30
C THR A 66 -27.75 13.41 -15.18
N THR A 67 -28.80 12.81 -15.74
CA THR A 67 -29.03 11.35 -15.69
C THR A 67 -28.64 10.67 -17.00
N ASN A 68 -28.31 9.38 -16.93
CA ASN A 68 -28.00 8.57 -18.12
C ASN A 68 -29.18 8.48 -19.08
N THR A 69 -30.40 8.51 -18.55
CA THR A 69 -31.63 8.56 -19.33
C THR A 69 -31.73 9.87 -20.11
N ASP A 70 -31.46 11.01 -19.47
CA ASP A 70 -31.48 12.33 -20.12
C ASP A 70 -30.42 12.42 -21.24
N LEU A 71 -29.22 11.90 -20.97
CA LEU A 71 -28.12 11.87 -21.94
C LEU A 71 -28.42 10.96 -23.14
N TYR A 72 -29.00 9.78 -22.90
CA TYR A 72 -29.40 8.86 -23.96
C TYR A 72 -30.51 9.47 -24.85
N GLU A 73 -31.53 10.08 -24.24
CA GLU A 73 -32.59 10.76 -24.99
C GLU A 73 -32.05 11.95 -25.81
N HIS A 74 -31.10 12.70 -25.25
CA HIS A 74 -30.47 13.80 -25.94
C HIS A 74 -29.63 13.31 -27.14
N LEU A 75 -28.79 12.29 -26.94
CA LEU A 75 -27.98 11.72 -28.01
C LEU A 75 -28.85 11.20 -29.16
N GLN A 76 -29.94 10.51 -28.84
CA GLN A 76 -30.86 9.93 -29.81
C GLN A 76 -31.65 10.97 -30.62
N ARG A 77 -31.91 12.15 -30.06
CA ARG A 77 -32.73 13.20 -30.72
C ARG A 77 -31.91 14.28 -31.39
N HIS A 78 -30.70 14.55 -30.88
CA HIS A 78 -29.93 15.74 -31.23
C HIS A 78 -28.43 15.45 -31.35
N GLY A 79 -27.86 14.62 -30.48
CA GLY A 79 -26.40 14.50 -30.38
C GLY A 79 -25.68 14.09 -31.66
N VAL A 80 -26.25 13.16 -32.43
CA VAL A 80 -25.65 12.72 -33.70
C VAL A 80 -25.70 13.81 -34.77
N ASP A 81 -26.84 14.50 -34.89
CA ASP A 81 -27.03 15.58 -35.86
C ASP A 81 -26.21 16.83 -35.52
N ASP A 82 -26.09 17.13 -34.23
CA ASP A 82 -25.24 18.20 -33.67
C ASP A 82 -23.74 17.90 -33.82
N ASN A 83 -23.37 16.74 -34.38
CA ASN A 83 -21.99 16.29 -34.55
C ASN A 83 -21.21 16.18 -33.23
N ARG A 84 -21.92 15.84 -32.15
CA ARG A 84 -21.29 15.65 -30.83
C ARG A 84 -20.52 14.35 -30.80
N GLN A 85 -19.44 14.32 -30.02
CA GLN A 85 -18.63 13.11 -29.84
C GLN A 85 -19.35 12.15 -28.89
N PHE A 86 -19.75 10.98 -29.39
CA PHE A 86 -20.47 9.95 -28.64
C PHE A 86 -19.79 8.58 -28.64
N SER A 87 -18.63 8.50 -29.30
CA SER A 87 -17.80 7.31 -29.32
C SER A 87 -16.34 7.70 -29.53
N PRO A 88 -15.39 7.05 -28.84
CA PRO A 88 -13.97 7.24 -29.11
C PRO A 88 -13.53 6.67 -30.47
N LEU A 89 -14.31 5.75 -31.05
CA LEU A 89 -13.93 5.05 -32.30
C LEU A 89 -14.72 5.53 -33.52
N ILE A 90 -15.91 6.09 -33.35
CA ILE A 90 -16.80 6.44 -34.47
C ILE A 90 -16.79 7.94 -34.74
N ASP A 91 -16.34 8.32 -35.95
CA ASP A 91 -16.46 9.68 -36.48
C ASP A 91 -17.32 9.66 -37.75
N ILE A 92 -18.56 10.15 -37.64
CA ILE A 92 -19.53 10.16 -38.75
C ILE A 92 -19.09 11.10 -39.88
N ASP A 93 -18.41 12.20 -39.56
CA ASP A 93 -17.86 13.08 -40.60
C ASP A 93 -16.70 12.39 -41.34
N TYR A 94 -15.89 11.58 -40.64
CA TYR A 94 -14.89 10.74 -41.30
C TYR A 94 -15.53 9.68 -42.18
N TYR A 95 -16.53 8.97 -41.67
CA TYR A 95 -17.28 7.96 -42.43
C TYR A 95 -17.87 8.52 -43.71
N LEU A 96 -18.51 9.69 -43.64
CA LEU A 96 -19.06 10.40 -44.80
C LEU A 96 -17.96 10.86 -45.77
N ARG A 97 -16.82 11.36 -45.26
CA ARG A 97 -15.68 11.78 -46.10
C ARG A 97 -15.02 10.61 -46.84
N GLN A 98 -14.83 9.47 -46.18
CA GLN A 98 -14.20 8.29 -46.79
C GLN A 98 -15.13 7.51 -47.72
N ASN A 99 -16.45 7.70 -47.58
CA ASN A 99 -17.45 7.04 -48.39
C ASN A 99 -18.33 8.07 -49.11
N PRO A 100 -17.82 8.76 -50.16
CA PRO A 100 -18.55 9.82 -50.85
C PRO A 100 -19.87 9.37 -51.47
N ASP A 101 -19.99 8.08 -51.81
CA ASP A 101 -21.24 7.48 -52.29
C ASP A 101 -22.29 7.41 -51.18
N VAL A 102 -21.88 7.13 -49.94
CA VAL A 102 -22.75 7.19 -48.75
C VAL A 102 -23.12 8.64 -48.48
N ALA A 103 -22.17 9.58 -48.51
CA ALA A 103 -22.46 11.00 -48.34
C ALA A 103 -23.44 11.54 -49.39
N LEU A 104 -23.32 11.09 -50.65
CA LEU A 104 -24.26 11.45 -51.70
C LEU A 104 -25.64 10.80 -51.47
N ALA A 105 -25.68 9.56 -50.98
CA ALA A 105 -26.91 8.81 -50.74
C ALA A 105 -27.69 9.33 -49.52
N THR A 106 -27.00 9.75 -48.46
CA THR A 106 -27.61 10.33 -47.25
C THR A 106 -27.84 11.83 -47.40
N GLY A 107 -27.28 12.48 -48.43
CA GLY A 107 -27.32 13.94 -48.57
C GLY A 107 -26.45 14.66 -47.56
N GLY A 108 -25.47 13.97 -46.97
CA GLY A 108 -24.62 14.47 -45.88
C GLY A 108 -25.31 14.45 -44.51
N ASP A 109 -26.49 13.85 -44.40
CA ASP A 109 -27.23 13.68 -43.15
C ASP A 109 -26.50 12.68 -42.23
N ARG A 110 -26.24 13.10 -40.99
CA ARG A 110 -25.40 12.35 -40.04
C ARG A 110 -26.16 11.22 -39.38
N GLU A 111 -27.43 11.42 -39.03
CA GLU A 111 -28.33 10.36 -38.58
C GLU A 111 -28.41 9.23 -39.62
N ALA A 112 -28.70 9.56 -40.88
CA ALA A 112 -28.78 8.59 -41.97
C ALA A 112 -27.43 7.92 -42.28
N ALA A 113 -26.31 8.61 -42.03
CA ALA A 113 -24.97 8.03 -42.16
C ALA A 113 -24.66 7.02 -41.05
N LEU A 114 -25.01 7.32 -39.79
CA LEU A 114 -24.89 6.37 -38.68
C LEU A 114 -25.81 5.15 -38.91
N GLU A 115 -27.05 5.37 -39.39
CA GLU A 115 -27.94 4.28 -39.79
C GLU A 115 -27.34 3.40 -40.90
N HIS A 116 -26.71 4.01 -41.91
CA HIS A 116 -26.03 3.26 -42.96
C HIS A 116 -24.86 2.44 -42.40
N LEU A 117 -24.07 3.02 -41.49
CA LEU A 117 -22.97 2.32 -40.80
C LEU A 117 -23.47 1.09 -40.04
N GLN A 118 -24.55 1.25 -39.25
CA GLN A 118 -25.19 0.19 -38.48
C GLN A 118 -25.79 -0.92 -39.37
N GLN A 119 -26.43 -0.57 -40.48
CA GLN A 119 -27.20 -1.52 -41.28
C GLN A 119 -26.34 -2.29 -42.30
N GLY A 120 -25.22 -1.73 -42.74
CA GLY A 120 -24.43 -2.32 -43.82
C GLY A 120 -22.99 -1.85 -43.92
N GLY A 121 -22.64 -0.69 -43.38
CA GLY A 121 -21.30 -0.10 -43.52
C GLY A 121 -20.17 -1.02 -43.07
N LEU A 122 -20.32 -1.67 -41.90
CA LEU A 122 -19.32 -2.62 -41.39
C LEU A 122 -19.20 -3.86 -42.29
N ARG A 123 -20.34 -4.39 -42.79
CA ARG A 123 -20.38 -5.56 -43.69
C ARG A 123 -19.78 -5.27 -45.05
N GLU A 124 -19.97 -4.05 -45.54
CA GLU A 124 -19.41 -3.53 -46.79
C GLU A 124 -17.93 -3.15 -46.67
N ASN A 125 -17.35 -3.28 -45.47
CA ASN A 125 -15.99 -2.85 -45.17
C ASN A 125 -15.76 -1.36 -45.50
N ARG A 126 -16.76 -0.54 -45.21
CA ARG A 126 -16.64 0.91 -45.33
C ARG A 126 -15.75 1.40 -44.20
N GLN A 127 -14.78 2.25 -44.53
CA GLN A 127 -13.92 2.85 -43.52
C GLN A 127 -14.74 3.84 -42.69
N PHE A 128 -14.97 3.49 -41.44
CA PHE A 128 -15.82 4.23 -40.51
C PHE A 128 -15.05 4.87 -39.36
N SER A 129 -13.83 4.42 -39.15
CA SER A 129 -12.92 4.95 -38.14
C SER A 129 -11.55 5.16 -38.76
N GLN A 130 -10.86 6.21 -38.30
CA GLN A 130 -9.42 6.40 -38.55
C GLN A 130 -8.58 5.43 -37.70
N LEU A 131 -9.17 4.89 -36.63
CA LEU A 131 -8.52 4.15 -35.55
C LEU A 131 -8.83 2.65 -35.57
N VAL A 132 -9.63 2.15 -36.53
CA VAL A 132 -9.95 0.73 -36.65
C VAL A 132 -10.05 0.30 -38.12
N ASP A 133 -9.27 -0.71 -38.53
CA ASP A 133 -9.43 -1.41 -39.80
C ASP A 133 -9.76 -2.88 -39.54
N LEU A 134 -11.05 -3.21 -39.64
CA LEU A 134 -11.53 -4.56 -39.36
C LEU A 134 -11.00 -5.61 -40.35
N ASN A 135 -10.61 -5.23 -41.57
CA ASN A 135 -9.92 -6.16 -42.47
C ASN A 135 -8.53 -6.48 -41.96
N PHE A 136 -7.82 -5.46 -41.48
CA PHE A 136 -6.51 -5.69 -40.90
C PHE A 136 -6.64 -6.50 -39.61
N TYR A 137 -7.54 -6.15 -38.69
CA TYR A 137 -7.74 -6.89 -37.45
C TYR A 137 -7.99 -8.39 -37.71
N LEU A 138 -8.85 -8.70 -38.68
CA LEU A 138 -9.09 -10.08 -39.11
C LEU A 138 -7.88 -10.70 -39.85
N ALA A 139 -7.13 -9.93 -40.64
CA ALA A 139 -5.96 -10.45 -41.33
C ALA A 139 -4.78 -10.73 -40.38
N ALA A 140 -4.61 -9.90 -39.36
CA ALA A 140 -3.53 -9.96 -38.37
C ALA A 140 -3.81 -10.96 -37.24
N ASN A 141 -5.08 -11.35 -37.04
CA ASN A 141 -5.51 -12.38 -36.09
C ASN A 141 -6.17 -13.55 -36.84
N PRO A 142 -5.39 -14.46 -37.45
CA PRO A 142 -5.92 -15.52 -38.31
C PRO A 142 -6.80 -16.53 -37.57
N ASP A 143 -6.55 -16.75 -36.28
CA ASP A 143 -7.34 -17.59 -35.38
C ASP A 143 -8.75 -17.02 -35.18
N LEU A 144 -8.84 -15.72 -34.91
CA LEU A 144 -10.10 -15.00 -34.81
C LEU A 144 -10.84 -14.99 -36.14
N ASN A 145 -10.13 -14.73 -37.23
CA ASN A 145 -10.71 -14.70 -38.58
C ASN A 145 -11.23 -16.08 -39.03
N GLN A 146 -10.59 -17.16 -38.58
CA GLN A 146 -11.10 -18.52 -38.77
C GLN A 146 -12.39 -18.76 -37.98
N SER A 147 -12.48 -18.27 -36.74
CA SER A 147 -13.66 -18.40 -35.88
C SER A 147 -14.86 -17.58 -36.39
N LEU A 148 -14.61 -16.31 -36.74
CA LEU A 148 -15.64 -15.38 -37.16
C LEU A 148 -15.97 -15.46 -38.66
N ALA A 149 -15.26 -16.29 -39.43
CA ALA A 149 -15.41 -16.42 -40.88
C ALA A 149 -15.38 -15.07 -41.64
N GLY A 150 -14.58 -14.13 -41.15
CA GLY A 150 -14.48 -12.77 -41.69
C GLY A 150 -15.66 -11.85 -41.38
N ASN A 151 -16.51 -12.19 -40.41
CA ASN A 151 -17.62 -11.35 -39.95
C ASN A 151 -17.10 -10.11 -39.22
N ARG A 152 -17.23 -8.95 -39.86
CA ARG A 152 -16.71 -7.67 -39.36
C ARG A 152 -17.50 -7.10 -38.20
N GLU A 153 -18.80 -7.40 -38.10
CA GLU A 153 -19.61 -6.93 -36.98
C GLU A 153 -19.20 -7.64 -35.69
N GLU A 154 -19.03 -8.97 -35.77
CA GLU A 154 -18.51 -9.77 -34.65
C GLU A 154 -17.03 -9.46 -34.38
N ALA A 155 -16.25 -9.07 -35.39
CA ALA A 155 -14.86 -8.66 -35.19
C ALA A 155 -14.75 -7.36 -34.39
N LEU A 156 -15.60 -6.37 -34.67
CA LEU A 156 -15.66 -5.14 -33.88
C LEU A 156 -16.12 -5.42 -32.45
N GLN A 157 -17.11 -6.29 -32.28
CA GLN A 157 -17.56 -6.72 -30.95
C GLN A 157 -16.47 -7.45 -30.18
N HIS A 158 -15.75 -8.36 -30.83
CA HIS A 158 -14.63 -9.07 -30.20
C HIS A 158 -13.52 -8.10 -29.81
N LEU A 159 -13.16 -7.17 -30.69
CA LEU A 159 -12.14 -6.16 -30.39
C LEU A 159 -12.48 -5.40 -29.11
N LEU A 160 -13.73 -4.95 -28.97
CA LEU A 160 -14.19 -4.16 -27.83
C LEU A 160 -14.30 -4.96 -26.53
N LEU A 161 -14.78 -6.21 -26.58
CA LEU A 161 -15.01 -7.00 -25.37
C LEU A 161 -13.76 -7.75 -24.87
N TYR A 162 -12.86 -8.13 -25.79
CA TYR A 162 -11.76 -9.04 -25.48
C TYR A 162 -10.45 -8.65 -26.18
N GLY A 163 -10.51 -8.26 -27.44
CA GLY A 163 -9.34 -8.08 -28.30
C GLY A 163 -8.33 -7.03 -27.84
N LEU A 164 -8.80 -5.95 -27.23
CA LEU A 164 -7.94 -4.93 -26.63
C LEU A 164 -7.22 -5.46 -25.39
N GLY A 165 -7.92 -6.16 -24.48
CA GLY A 165 -7.32 -6.80 -23.30
C GLY A 165 -6.39 -7.97 -23.65
N GLU A 166 -6.62 -8.62 -24.79
CA GLU A 166 -5.77 -9.68 -25.34
C GLU A 166 -4.55 -9.15 -26.12
N GLY A 167 -4.41 -7.83 -26.31
CA GLY A 167 -3.28 -7.21 -27.02
C GLY A 167 -3.21 -7.50 -28.53
N ARG A 168 -4.35 -7.81 -29.17
CA ARG A 168 -4.41 -8.23 -30.59
C ARG A 168 -4.23 -7.06 -31.56
N GLN A 169 -3.45 -7.23 -32.64
CA GLN A 169 -3.18 -6.19 -33.65
C GLN A 169 -4.43 -5.83 -34.49
N PHE A 170 -4.84 -4.55 -34.58
CA PHE A 170 -6.12 -4.15 -35.21
C PHE A 170 -6.02 -3.07 -36.31
N LEU A 171 -4.84 -2.52 -36.57
CA LEU A 171 -4.53 -1.64 -37.71
C LEU A 171 -3.14 -1.90 -38.31
N ALA A 172 -3.00 -1.63 -39.61
CA ALA A 172 -1.72 -1.78 -40.32
C ALA A 172 -0.70 -0.75 -39.84
N GLY A 173 0.17 -1.15 -38.91
CA GLY A 173 1.08 -0.25 -38.20
C GLY A 173 1.07 -0.46 -36.69
N ASP A 174 0.07 -1.17 -36.16
CA ASP A 174 0.04 -1.58 -34.76
C ASP A 174 1.15 -2.60 -34.49
N MET A 175 2.13 -2.21 -33.69
CA MET A 175 2.96 -3.17 -32.97
C MET A 175 2.11 -3.79 -31.87
N GLY A 176 1.43 -4.88 -32.23
CA GLY A 176 0.90 -5.83 -31.26
C GLY A 176 1.94 -6.02 -30.17
N LEU A 177 1.48 -5.82 -28.93
CA LEU A 177 2.28 -5.56 -27.75
C LEU A 177 3.66 -6.24 -27.77
N LEU A 178 4.66 -5.45 -27.38
CA LEU A 178 6.03 -5.79 -26.98
C LEU A 178 7.12 -5.44 -28.00
N ALA A 179 8.07 -4.63 -27.53
CA ALA A 179 9.47 -4.68 -27.89
C ALA A 179 9.85 -4.40 -29.36
N ALA A 180 10.56 -3.28 -29.55
CA ALA A 180 11.46 -2.95 -30.66
C ALA A 180 10.87 -2.29 -31.92
N ALA A 181 10.82 -0.95 -31.92
CA ALA A 181 11.08 -0.16 -33.13
C ALA A 181 11.49 1.29 -32.80
N SER A 182 12.79 1.53 -32.77
CA SER A 182 13.41 2.85 -32.78
C SER A 182 13.39 3.46 -34.21
N GLY A 183 12.81 4.66 -34.33
CA GLY A 183 13.19 5.74 -35.27
C GLY A 183 12.95 5.60 -36.77
N VAL A 184 11.82 6.12 -37.29
CA VAL A 184 11.74 6.65 -38.67
C VAL A 184 10.76 7.86 -38.76
N GLY A 185 11.31 9.06 -38.54
CA GLY A 185 10.71 10.39 -38.73
C GLY A 185 11.72 11.43 -38.24
N GLN A 186 11.74 12.67 -38.75
CA GLN A 186 12.56 13.72 -38.12
C GLN A 186 12.02 13.89 -36.69
N PRO A 187 12.81 13.61 -35.64
CA PRO A 187 12.34 13.84 -34.28
C PRO A 187 12.09 15.34 -34.13
N LEU A 188 10.88 15.68 -33.70
CA LEU A 188 10.56 16.99 -33.14
C LEU A 188 11.18 17.03 -31.75
N SER A 189 11.90 18.09 -31.43
CA SER A 189 12.31 18.43 -30.07
C SER A 189 12.38 19.96 -30.04
N PHE A 190 11.42 20.55 -29.33
CA PHE A 190 11.40 21.96 -29.00
C PHE A 190 11.32 22.05 -27.48
N ALA A 191 12.22 22.81 -26.87
CA ALA A 191 12.12 23.14 -25.46
C ALA A 191 11.68 24.61 -25.37
N ASP A 192 10.58 24.86 -24.69
CA ASP A 192 10.10 26.21 -24.38
C ASP A 192 9.52 26.22 -22.96
N VAL A 193 8.95 27.34 -22.52
CA VAL A 193 8.38 27.48 -21.18
C VAL A 193 7.02 28.14 -21.32
N ILE A 194 5.94 27.40 -21.05
CA ILE A 194 4.62 28.02 -20.85
C ILE A 194 4.50 28.44 -19.39
N GLY A 195 3.98 29.62 -19.13
CA GLY A 195 3.93 30.16 -17.80
C GLY A 195 2.89 31.25 -17.66
N ILE A 196 2.86 31.87 -16.49
CA ILE A 196 1.88 32.92 -16.14
C ILE A 196 1.90 34.13 -17.10
N ASN A 197 2.97 34.34 -17.88
CA ASN A 197 3.06 35.40 -18.89
C ASN A 197 2.99 34.91 -20.34
N ASP A 198 3.15 33.61 -20.59
CA ASP A 198 3.03 32.94 -21.90
C ASP A 198 2.28 31.62 -21.71
N SER A 199 0.97 31.71 -21.53
CA SER A 199 0.20 30.55 -21.07
C SER A 199 -0.08 29.54 -22.17
N GLU A 200 0.28 29.83 -23.44
CA GLU A 200 0.05 28.97 -24.59
C GLU A 200 1.12 29.13 -25.68
N ASP A 201 1.82 28.06 -25.99
CA ASP A 201 2.73 27.96 -27.12
C ASP A 201 2.12 27.20 -28.30
N TYR A 202 2.46 27.61 -29.53
CA TYR A 202 1.94 27.00 -30.75
C TYR A 202 3.03 26.61 -31.75
N TYR A 203 3.01 25.34 -32.17
CA TYR A 203 3.92 24.78 -33.18
C TYR A 203 3.15 24.37 -34.43
N LYS A 204 3.57 24.88 -35.60
CA LYS A 204 2.92 24.59 -36.87
C LYS A 204 3.66 23.53 -37.67
N PHE A 205 2.92 22.54 -38.17
CA PHE A 205 3.46 21.54 -39.08
C PHE A 205 2.46 21.13 -40.17
N ARG A 206 2.97 20.47 -41.22
CA ARG A 206 2.16 19.98 -42.33
C ARG A 206 2.35 18.49 -42.53
N ILE A 207 1.22 17.78 -42.62
CA ILE A 207 1.15 16.35 -42.95
C ILE A 207 0.76 16.23 -44.43
N ASP A 208 1.56 15.55 -45.24
CA ASP A 208 1.31 15.40 -46.68
C ASP A 208 0.64 14.06 -47.06
N THR A 209 0.74 13.04 -46.20
CA THR A 209 0.13 11.70 -46.35
C THR A 209 -0.44 11.24 -45.01
N LEU A 210 -1.35 10.26 -44.96
CA LEU A 210 -1.86 9.75 -43.68
C LEU A 210 -0.70 9.34 -42.76
N SER A 211 -0.62 9.90 -41.56
CA SER A 211 0.53 9.76 -40.67
C SER A 211 0.11 9.69 -39.22
N ASP A 212 0.79 8.85 -38.45
CA ASP A 212 0.68 8.84 -37.00
C ASP A 212 1.59 9.93 -36.42
N VAL A 213 1.09 10.56 -35.36
CA VAL A 213 1.74 11.62 -34.62
C VAL A 213 1.78 11.19 -33.16
N SER A 214 2.99 10.96 -32.65
CA SER A 214 3.24 10.82 -31.22
C SER A 214 3.95 12.08 -30.77
N LEU A 215 3.32 12.83 -29.87
CA LEU A 215 3.85 14.04 -29.24
C LEU A 215 3.91 13.80 -27.75
N ASN A 216 4.98 14.21 -27.12
CA ASN A 216 5.23 14.02 -25.71
C ASN A 216 5.79 15.32 -25.14
N LEU A 217 5.10 15.88 -24.16
CA LEU A 217 5.65 16.92 -23.30
C LEU A 217 6.46 16.28 -22.18
N LYS A 218 7.78 16.47 -22.25
CA LYS A 218 8.72 16.09 -21.19
C LYS A 218 9.17 17.32 -20.43
N GLY A 219 9.69 17.14 -19.22
CA GLY A 219 10.23 18.25 -18.43
C GLY A 219 9.19 19.24 -17.90
N ILE A 220 7.89 18.97 -18.09
CA ILE A 220 6.77 19.74 -17.53
C ILE A 220 6.76 19.62 -16.01
N SER A 221 7.11 20.71 -15.33
CA SER A 221 7.15 20.84 -13.88
C SER A 221 5.78 21.10 -13.24
N LEU A 222 4.75 21.45 -14.03
CA LEU A 222 3.33 21.57 -13.63
C LEU A 222 2.42 21.03 -14.76
N PRO A 223 1.12 20.79 -14.48
CA PRO A 223 0.20 20.25 -15.48
C PRO A 223 0.06 21.15 -16.72
N ALA A 224 0.54 20.69 -17.87
CA ALA A 224 0.47 21.43 -19.12
C ALA A 224 -0.38 20.68 -20.14
N ARG A 225 -1.48 21.29 -20.59
CA ARG A 225 -2.35 20.79 -21.66
C ARG A 225 -1.65 20.83 -23.02
N LEU A 226 -1.42 19.65 -23.58
CA LEU A 226 -1.07 19.39 -24.95
C LEU A 226 -2.34 19.20 -25.78
N ARG A 227 -2.45 19.92 -26.90
CA ARG A 227 -3.53 19.76 -27.87
C ARG A 227 -2.99 19.69 -29.28
N LEU A 228 -3.64 18.87 -30.09
CA LEU A 228 -3.40 18.82 -31.52
C LEU A 228 -4.61 19.38 -32.27
N ILE A 229 -4.39 20.44 -33.05
CA ILE A 229 -5.44 21.23 -33.71
C ILE A 229 -5.24 21.15 -35.23
N ARG A 230 -6.33 20.93 -35.97
CA ARG A 230 -6.28 20.97 -37.45
C ARG A 230 -6.76 22.32 -37.96
N ASP A 231 -5.92 22.96 -38.76
CA ASP A 231 -6.23 24.18 -39.52
C ASP A 231 -7.27 23.86 -40.61
N ALA A 232 -8.54 23.84 -40.21
CA ALA A 232 -9.64 23.39 -41.06
C ALA A 232 -9.97 24.39 -42.17
N ASN A 233 -9.68 25.68 -41.95
CA ASN A 233 -9.96 26.76 -42.88
C ASN A 233 -8.72 27.17 -43.74
N ASN A 234 -7.55 26.62 -43.41
CA ASN A 234 -6.26 26.77 -44.07
C ASN A 234 -5.72 28.21 -44.07
N ASN A 235 -6.12 29.02 -43.09
CA ASN A 235 -5.70 30.42 -42.95
C ASN A 235 -4.33 30.57 -42.27
N GLY A 236 -3.85 29.49 -41.66
CA GLY A 236 -2.57 29.43 -40.99
C GLY A 236 -2.49 30.09 -39.62
N LEU A 237 -3.61 30.27 -38.91
CA LEU A 237 -3.70 30.82 -37.56
C LEU A 237 -4.63 29.99 -36.67
N PRO A 238 -4.24 29.65 -35.43
CA PRO A 238 -5.12 28.99 -34.48
C PRO A 238 -6.26 29.93 -34.05
N ASP A 239 -7.49 29.62 -34.47
CA ASP A 239 -8.69 30.42 -34.17
C ASP A 239 -9.90 29.55 -33.83
N GLU A 240 -10.98 30.18 -33.32
CA GLU A 240 -12.21 29.49 -32.89
C GLU A 240 -12.90 28.67 -34.00
N GLY A 241 -12.50 28.81 -35.28
CA GLY A 241 -13.01 28.04 -36.40
C GLY A 241 -12.31 26.69 -36.63
N GLU A 242 -11.29 26.35 -35.85
CA GLU A 242 -10.50 25.13 -36.00
C GLU A 242 -11.00 23.96 -35.13
N ARG A 243 -10.64 22.73 -35.50
CA ARG A 243 -11.09 21.51 -34.80
C ARG A 243 -9.93 20.90 -34.00
N VAL A 244 -10.11 20.78 -32.68
CA VAL A 244 -9.22 20.03 -31.78
C VAL A 244 -9.43 18.53 -32.03
N LEU A 245 -8.34 17.79 -32.22
CA LEU A 245 -8.39 16.37 -32.64
C LEU A 245 -7.97 15.39 -31.53
N ALA A 246 -7.31 15.85 -30.47
CA ALA A 246 -7.02 15.07 -29.26
C ALA A 246 -6.85 16.01 -28.05
N ILE A 247 -7.35 15.58 -26.88
CA ILE A 247 -7.17 16.19 -25.55
C ILE A 247 -6.76 15.03 -24.64
N ALA A 248 -5.60 15.11 -23.96
CA ALA A 248 -5.25 14.16 -22.90
C ALA A 248 -6.07 14.51 -21.63
N ALA A 249 -6.67 13.51 -20.99
CA ALA A 249 -7.60 13.71 -19.88
C ALA A 249 -6.88 13.63 -18.52
N GLU A 250 -6.89 14.77 -17.82
CA GLU A 250 -6.98 15.01 -16.38
C GLU A 250 -6.69 13.82 -15.43
N GLU A 251 -5.40 13.46 -15.28
CA GLU A 251 -4.74 12.85 -14.09
C GLU A 251 -3.43 12.18 -14.57
N ASN A 252 -2.34 12.95 -14.69
CA ASN A 252 -0.90 12.58 -14.70
C ASN A 252 -0.04 13.66 -15.41
N ASN A 253 1.19 13.87 -14.92
CA ASN A 253 2.18 14.85 -15.38
C ASN A 253 3.00 14.45 -16.63
N LEU A 254 2.48 13.56 -17.47
CA LEU A 254 3.07 13.22 -18.79
C LEU A 254 1.98 13.31 -19.85
N GLU A 255 1.91 14.44 -20.54
CA GLU A 255 0.96 14.61 -21.63
C GLU A 255 1.54 14.05 -22.93
N VAL A 256 1.10 12.83 -23.26
CA VAL A 256 1.40 12.18 -24.54
C VAL A 256 0.14 12.22 -25.41
N ILE A 257 0.23 12.88 -26.57
CA ILE A 257 -0.75 12.71 -27.64
C ILE A 257 -0.23 11.64 -28.59
N GLU A 258 -0.91 10.51 -28.63
CA GLU A 258 -0.77 9.53 -29.72
C GLU A 258 -2.00 9.63 -30.62
N ALA A 259 -1.87 10.42 -31.69
CA ALA A 259 -2.89 10.60 -32.69
C ALA A 259 -2.56 9.72 -33.90
N PHE A 260 -3.28 8.60 -34.01
CA PHE A 260 -3.11 7.65 -35.11
C PHE A 260 -3.99 8.03 -36.32
N GLY A 261 -3.45 7.91 -37.53
CA GLY A 261 -4.21 8.05 -38.77
C GLY A 261 -4.61 9.48 -39.16
N LEU A 262 -3.81 10.51 -38.84
CA LEU A 262 -4.14 11.90 -39.21
C LEU A 262 -4.09 12.11 -40.73
N THR A 263 -5.15 12.71 -41.27
CA THR A 263 -5.27 13.00 -42.71
C THR A 263 -4.32 14.11 -43.20
N PRO A 264 -3.94 14.16 -44.49
CA PRO A 264 -3.14 15.26 -45.02
C PRO A 264 -3.76 16.65 -44.76
N GLY A 265 -2.94 17.62 -44.35
CA GLY A 265 -3.37 18.97 -43.98
C GLY A 265 -2.34 19.74 -43.15
N ASN A 266 -2.67 20.99 -42.78
CA ASN A 266 -1.89 21.79 -41.83
C ASN A 266 -2.44 21.58 -40.42
N TYR A 267 -1.53 21.53 -39.46
CA TYR A 267 -1.82 21.24 -38.06
C TYR A 267 -1.03 22.18 -37.15
N PHE A 268 -1.59 22.45 -35.97
CA PHE A 268 -0.96 23.15 -34.86
C PHE A 268 -0.87 22.22 -33.65
N ILE A 269 0.24 22.30 -32.92
CA ILE A 269 0.39 21.75 -31.58
C ILE A 269 0.27 22.93 -30.64
N GLN A 270 -0.67 22.88 -29.72
CA GLN A 270 -0.80 23.87 -28.65
C GLN A 270 -0.32 23.23 -27.35
N VAL A 271 0.57 23.91 -26.64
CA VAL A 271 1.00 23.56 -25.29
C VAL A 271 0.54 24.70 -24.41
N SER A 272 -0.33 24.46 -23.44
CA SER A 272 -0.92 25.51 -22.62
C SER A 272 -0.99 25.10 -21.16
N ASN A 273 -0.97 26.03 -20.22
CA ASN A 273 -1.22 25.68 -18.81
C ASN A 273 -2.63 25.04 -18.67
N LYS A 274 -2.78 24.08 -17.76
CA LYS A 274 -4.07 23.44 -17.47
C LYS A 274 -5.04 24.44 -16.83
N GLU A 275 -4.53 25.41 -16.07
CA GLU A 275 -5.28 26.54 -15.49
C GLU A 275 -4.61 27.91 -15.77
N GLU A 276 -5.39 28.99 -15.87
CA GLU A 276 -4.93 30.33 -16.31
C GLU A 276 -3.89 31.04 -15.39
N ASN A 277 -3.28 30.36 -14.40
CA ASN A 277 -2.31 30.93 -13.44
C ASN A 277 -1.17 29.98 -12.99
N GLU A 278 -0.92 28.85 -13.67
CA GLU A 278 0.19 27.94 -13.29
C GLU A 278 1.58 28.57 -13.54
N ALA A 279 2.56 28.20 -12.69
CA ALA A 279 3.93 28.72 -12.77
C ALA A 279 4.60 28.37 -14.12
N ASP A 280 5.68 29.10 -14.45
CA ASP A 280 6.54 28.83 -15.60
C ASP A 280 6.94 27.35 -15.63
N THR A 281 6.29 26.61 -16.50
CA THR A 281 6.44 25.20 -16.77
C THR A 281 7.29 25.07 -18.02
N ALA A 282 8.56 24.79 -17.79
CA ALA A 282 9.42 24.38 -18.89
C ALA A 282 8.88 23.09 -19.47
N TYR A 283 8.87 22.97 -20.78
CA TYR A 283 8.50 21.74 -21.43
C TYR A 283 9.41 21.50 -22.62
N GLU A 284 9.75 20.24 -22.83
CA GLU A 284 10.34 19.75 -24.04
C GLU A 284 9.27 18.97 -24.81
N LEU A 285 8.72 19.60 -25.85
CA LEU A 285 7.86 18.95 -26.82
C LEU A 285 8.73 18.10 -27.72
N THR A 286 8.75 16.81 -27.41
CA THR A 286 9.37 15.80 -28.24
C THR A 286 8.30 15.07 -29.04
N GLY A 287 8.63 14.57 -30.22
CA GLY A 287 7.65 13.81 -30.97
C GLY A 287 8.15 13.23 -32.28
N PHE A 288 7.37 12.28 -32.78
CA PHE A 288 7.58 11.67 -34.08
C PHE A 288 6.35 11.88 -34.93
N VAL A 289 6.56 12.51 -36.09
CA VAL A 289 5.57 12.52 -37.16
C VAL A 289 6.12 11.70 -38.30
N SER A 290 5.42 10.61 -38.63
CA SER A 290 5.81 9.71 -39.70
C SER A 290 5.63 10.37 -41.08
N LYS A 291 6.61 11.19 -41.49
CA LYS A 291 6.70 12.01 -42.73
C LYS A 291 5.95 13.36 -42.73
N ALA A 292 6.41 14.32 -41.94
CA ALA A 292 6.01 15.74 -42.02
C ALA A 292 7.20 16.67 -42.36
N GLU A 293 6.90 17.85 -42.92
CA GLU A 293 7.83 18.98 -43.10
C GLU A 293 7.52 20.06 -42.05
N ILE A 294 8.47 20.36 -41.16
CA ILE A 294 8.36 21.37 -40.10
C ILE A 294 8.61 22.76 -40.69
N LEU A 295 7.77 23.75 -40.38
CA LEU A 295 7.80 25.04 -41.07
C LEU A 295 8.39 26.24 -40.30
N GLU A 296 8.67 26.18 -38.97
CA GLU A 296 9.54 27.07 -38.13
C GLU A 296 9.10 27.02 -36.64
N SER A 297 10.01 27.30 -35.69
CA SER A 297 9.71 27.59 -34.27
C SER A 297 10.09 29.05 -33.93
N SER A 298 9.29 29.72 -33.11
CA SER A 298 9.60 31.08 -32.62
C SER A 298 9.32 31.18 -31.12
N SER A 299 10.37 31.28 -30.30
CA SER A 299 10.23 31.75 -28.92
C SER A 299 9.94 33.25 -28.93
N ALA A 300 8.80 33.63 -28.34
CA ALA A 300 8.43 35.01 -28.11
C ALA A 300 8.57 35.30 -26.60
N THR A 301 9.66 35.97 -26.23
CA THR A 301 9.99 36.43 -24.88
C THR A 301 8.79 36.98 -24.08
N LEU A 302 8.40 36.32 -22.98
CA LEU A 302 7.44 36.86 -21.99
C LEU A 302 7.96 36.69 -20.54
N ALA A 303 8.58 37.78 -20.05
CA ALA A 303 9.04 38.22 -18.72
C ALA A 303 8.89 37.35 -17.45
N ARG A 304 9.95 37.32 -16.59
CA ARG A 304 9.84 37.06 -15.14
C ARG A 304 8.89 38.06 -14.47
N PRO A 305 8.11 37.69 -13.45
CA PRO A 305 7.37 38.67 -12.64
C PRO A 305 8.37 39.50 -11.83
N GLN A 306 8.77 40.65 -12.37
CA GLN A 306 9.64 41.58 -11.67
C GLN A 306 8.80 42.47 -10.77
N ALA A 307 9.17 42.61 -9.50
CA ALA A 307 8.52 43.57 -8.62
C ALA A 307 8.46 44.96 -9.27
N GLY A 308 7.33 45.64 -9.14
CA GLY A 308 7.17 46.98 -9.69
C GLY A 308 8.19 47.93 -9.09
N ASN A 309 8.61 48.94 -9.86
CA ASN A 309 9.44 50.04 -9.32
C ASN A 309 8.57 51.18 -8.73
N ALA A 310 7.25 51.02 -8.75
CA ALA A 310 6.25 51.93 -8.21
C ALA A 310 4.95 51.16 -7.93
N LEU A 311 4.08 51.69 -7.06
CA LEU A 311 2.75 51.13 -6.73
C LEU A 311 1.92 50.78 -7.97
N SER A 312 1.88 51.69 -8.96
CA SER A 312 1.15 51.49 -10.23
C SER A 312 1.68 50.35 -11.12
N THR A 313 2.87 49.85 -10.82
CA THR A 313 3.55 48.76 -11.54
C THR A 313 3.82 47.56 -10.64
N ALA A 314 3.28 47.56 -9.41
CA ALA A 314 3.53 46.54 -8.42
C ALA A 314 3.23 45.15 -8.98
N LEU A 315 4.05 44.17 -8.60
CA LEU A 315 3.79 42.80 -8.99
C LEU A 315 2.57 42.30 -8.21
N ASN A 316 1.49 41.99 -8.92
CA ASN A 316 0.26 41.53 -8.31
C ASN A 316 0.35 40.03 -8.01
N LEU A 317 0.40 39.70 -6.72
CA LEU A 317 0.43 38.34 -6.19
C LEU A 317 -0.98 37.73 -6.07
N GLY A 318 -2.01 38.48 -6.46
CA GLY A 318 -3.40 38.04 -6.43
C GLY A 318 -3.93 37.97 -5.01
N PHE A 319 -4.81 37.01 -4.74
CA PHE A 319 -5.39 36.81 -3.43
C PHE A 319 -4.51 35.92 -2.56
N LEU A 320 -4.17 36.39 -1.37
CA LEU A 320 -3.45 35.58 -0.38
C LEU A 320 -4.43 34.60 0.29
N HIS A 321 -4.38 33.34 -0.13
CA HIS A 321 -5.15 32.21 0.42
C HIS A 321 -4.25 31.10 1.01
N ALA A 322 -2.94 31.15 0.75
CA ALA A 322 -1.90 30.22 1.21
C ALA A 322 -0.55 30.96 1.25
N SER A 323 0.50 30.33 1.80
CA SER A 323 1.85 30.90 1.81
C SER A 323 2.37 31.10 0.38
N GLN A 324 2.76 32.33 0.05
CA GLN A 324 3.33 32.71 -1.24
C GLN A 324 4.79 33.15 -1.06
N ALA A 325 5.69 32.46 -1.73
CA ALA A 325 7.12 32.77 -1.75
C ALA A 325 7.51 33.49 -3.05
N VAL A 326 8.20 34.63 -2.95
CA VAL A 326 8.70 35.39 -4.09
C VAL A 326 10.20 35.65 -3.93
N LYS A 327 11.00 35.11 -4.85
CA LYS A 327 12.44 35.36 -4.92
C LYS A 327 12.72 36.53 -5.84
N ASP A 328 13.43 37.55 -5.35
CA ASP A 328 13.85 38.71 -6.15
C ASP A 328 15.15 39.31 -5.58
N ALA A 329 15.71 40.33 -6.24
CA ALA A 329 16.95 40.97 -5.81
C ALA A 329 16.92 42.49 -5.97
N ILE A 330 17.16 43.20 -4.85
CA ILE A 330 17.29 44.66 -4.86
C ILE A 330 18.66 45.02 -5.42
N THR A 331 18.66 45.77 -6.52
CA THR A 331 19.89 46.26 -7.15
C THR A 331 19.97 47.78 -7.05
N ASN A 332 21.17 48.34 -7.27
CA ASN A 332 21.35 49.79 -7.27
C ASN A 332 20.52 50.50 -8.37
N ASN A 333 20.11 49.78 -9.43
CA ASN A 333 19.26 50.33 -10.49
C ASN A 333 17.75 50.15 -10.21
N ARG A 334 17.39 49.33 -9.22
CA ARG A 334 16.01 49.09 -8.75
C ARG A 334 16.02 49.05 -7.21
N PRO A 335 16.15 50.21 -6.55
CA PRO A 335 16.35 50.27 -5.11
C PRO A 335 15.06 50.02 -4.31
N GLN A 336 13.92 49.88 -4.99
CA GLN A 336 12.60 49.70 -4.40
C GLN A 336 11.78 48.71 -5.20
N HIS A 337 11.25 47.70 -4.52
CA HIS A 337 10.41 46.66 -5.07
C HIS A 337 9.01 46.75 -4.47
N PHE A 338 8.00 46.71 -5.32
CA PHE A 338 6.59 46.79 -4.92
C PHE A 338 5.84 45.52 -5.32
N TYR A 339 5.17 44.93 -4.33
CA TYR A 339 4.24 43.81 -4.48
C TYR A 339 2.85 44.27 -4.11
N GLN A 340 1.84 43.74 -4.78
CA GLN A 340 0.42 43.96 -4.49
C GLN A 340 -0.22 42.63 -4.13
N PHE A 341 -1.05 42.60 -3.10
CA PHE A 341 -1.86 41.44 -2.76
C PHE A 341 -3.27 41.86 -2.35
N GLN A 342 -4.20 40.91 -2.37
CA GLN A 342 -5.59 41.14 -2.04
C GLN A 342 -6.03 40.22 -0.90
N LEU A 343 -6.77 40.77 0.06
CA LEU A 343 -7.41 40.02 1.14
C LEU A 343 -8.93 39.99 0.91
N HIS A 344 -9.51 38.80 0.94
CA HIS A 344 -10.96 38.58 0.81
C HIS A 344 -11.69 38.63 2.15
N THR A 345 -11.03 38.19 3.21
CA THR A 345 -11.53 38.14 4.57
C THR A 345 -10.62 38.98 5.46
N ARG A 346 -11.06 39.23 6.69
CA ARG A 346 -10.25 39.92 7.68
C ARG A 346 -9.17 38.92 8.14
N SER A 347 -7.89 39.24 7.94
CA SER A 347 -6.79 38.28 8.12
C SER A 347 -5.62 38.88 8.89
N GLU A 348 -4.90 38.04 9.62
CA GLU A 348 -3.52 38.29 10.05
C GLU A 348 -2.60 37.96 8.87
N VAL A 349 -1.70 38.87 8.52
CA VAL A 349 -0.70 38.61 7.47
C VAL A 349 0.66 38.45 8.10
N ARG A 350 1.31 37.31 7.83
CA ARG A 350 2.67 37.00 8.27
C ARG A 350 3.62 37.21 7.10
N LEU A 351 4.71 37.93 7.33
CA LEU A 351 5.77 38.20 6.36
C LEU A 351 7.10 37.71 6.91
N SER A 352 7.88 36.95 6.15
CA SER A 352 9.30 36.70 6.46
C SER A 352 10.19 37.01 5.26
N LEU A 353 11.44 37.37 5.54
CA LEU A 353 12.48 37.58 4.53
C LEU A 353 13.64 36.64 4.83
N GLU A 354 13.98 35.79 3.87
CA GLU A 354 15.08 34.82 3.97
C GLU A 354 16.21 35.16 3.01
N GLY A 355 17.43 34.74 3.37
CA GLY A 355 18.62 34.84 2.51
C GLY A 355 19.08 36.26 2.20
N LEU A 356 18.82 37.22 3.11
CA LEU A 356 19.19 38.62 2.92
C LEU A 356 20.69 38.83 2.98
N SER A 357 21.25 39.45 1.93
CA SER A 357 22.67 39.82 1.90
C SER A 357 22.97 41.27 2.33
N SER A 358 21.94 42.07 2.66
CA SER A 358 22.08 43.44 3.23
C SER A 358 20.77 43.97 3.86
N ASP A 359 20.86 45.08 4.59
CA ASP A 359 19.73 45.76 5.24
C ASP A 359 18.62 46.27 4.28
N VAL A 360 17.36 45.93 4.57
CA VAL A 360 16.17 46.33 3.80
C VAL A 360 15.07 46.91 4.70
N LEU A 361 14.47 48.03 4.30
CA LEU A 361 13.27 48.60 4.93
C LEU A 361 12.02 47.94 4.35
N ILE A 362 11.08 47.52 5.21
CA ILE A 362 9.79 46.96 4.80
C ILE A 362 8.66 47.95 5.16
N GLN A 363 7.75 48.19 4.21
CA GLN A 363 6.52 48.96 4.46
C GLN A 363 5.31 48.22 3.89
N VAL A 364 4.22 48.15 4.67
CA VAL A 364 2.93 47.65 4.21
C VAL A 364 2.01 48.85 3.98
N ILE A 365 1.38 48.94 2.81
CA ILE A 365 0.66 50.12 2.32
C ILE A 365 -0.73 49.71 1.85
N GLN A 366 -1.74 50.53 2.12
CA GLN A 366 -3.07 50.40 1.55
C GLN A 366 -3.39 51.66 0.72
N ASP A 367 -3.36 51.57 -0.61
CA ASP A 367 -3.67 52.70 -1.52
C ASP A 367 -5.19 52.99 -1.52
N ILE A 368 -5.64 53.74 -0.51
CA ILE A 368 -7.05 54.05 -0.28
C ILE A 368 -7.56 55.04 -1.33
N ASN A 369 -6.71 55.96 -1.80
CA ASN A 369 -7.11 57.03 -2.70
C ASN A 369 -6.91 56.73 -4.20
N ARG A 370 -6.28 55.59 -4.52
CA ARG A 370 -6.04 55.04 -5.87
C ARG A 370 -5.25 55.97 -6.79
N ASN A 371 -4.39 56.81 -6.23
CA ASN A 371 -3.52 57.68 -7.02
C ASN A 371 -2.23 56.97 -7.48
N GLY A 372 -1.99 55.73 -7.03
CA GLY A 372 -0.81 54.95 -7.38
C GLY A 372 0.49 55.47 -6.77
N ILE A 373 0.41 56.29 -5.72
CA ILE A 373 1.51 56.89 -4.98
C ILE A 373 1.31 56.58 -3.49
N ALA A 374 2.33 56.03 -2.83
CA ALA A 374 2.26 55.79 -1.38
C ALA A 374 2.26 57.12 -0.61
N ASP A 375 1.10 57.55 -0.12
CA ASP A 375 0.98 58.73 0.75
C ASP A 375 1.25 58.35 2.21
N ALA A 376 1.82 59.26 3.02
CA ALA A 376 2.19 58.98 4.41
C ALA A 376 0.99 58.58 5.32
N GLY A 377 -0.24 58.80 4.89
CA GLY A 377 -1.47 58.38 5.58
C GLY A 377 -2.01 57.02 5.14
N GLU A 378 -1.35 56.34 4.20
CA GLU A 378 -1.72 55.06 3.60
C GLU A 378 -0.78 53.92 4.01
N ILE A 379 0.29 54.24 4.73
CA ILE A 379 1.23 53.25 5.28
C ILE A 379 0.60 52.65 6.54
N VAL A 380 0.40 51.33 6.50
CA VAL A 380 -0.20 50.52 7.58
C VAL A 380 0.85 50.18 8.63
N GLU A 381 2.04 49.75 8.20
CA GLU A 381 3.16 49.36 9.07
C GLU A 381 4.50 49.75 8.41
N THR A 382 5.51 50.12 9.21
CA THR A 382 6.88 50.38 8.74
C THR A 382 7.88 49.80 9.71
N ILE A 383 8.76 48.94 9.18
CA ILE A 383 9.71 48.19 9.99
C ILE A 383 11.12 48.64 9.63
N PRO A 384 11.84 49.30 10.56
CA PRO A 384 13.22 49.72 10.32
C PRO A 384 14.17 48.53 10.28
N ALA A 385 15.26 48.64 9.51
CA ALA A 385 16.35 47.66 9.58
C ALA A 385 16.99 47.64 10.99
N PRO A 386 17.43 46.48 11.49
CA PRO A 386 18.02 46.37 12.83
C PRO A 386 19.32 47.18 12.96
N THR A 387 19.45 47.96 14.05
CA THR A 387 20.59 48.89 14.26
C THR A 387 21.46 48.58 15.49
N GLU A 388 21.18 47.53 16.25
CA GLU A 388 21.87 47.18 17.50
C GLU A 388 22.28 45.69 17.47
N PRO A 389 23.39 45.29 18.13
CA PRO A 389 23.79 43.89 18.19
C PRO A 389 22.72 43.05 18.89
N VAL A 390 22.38 41.92 18.28
CA VAL A 390 21.39 40.95 18.77
C VAL A 390 22.15 39.81 19.46
N ASP A 391 21.62 39.35 20.58
CA ASP A 391 22.08 38.16 21.30
C ASP A 391 21.81 36.93 20.43
N LEU A 392 22.86 36.37 19.84
CA LEU A 392 22.78 35.39 18.76
C LEU A 392 22.55 33.97 19.29
N ASN A 393 22.88 33.71 20.56
CA ASN A 393 22.68 32.41 21.19
C ASN A 393 21.46 32.37 22.14
N GLY A 394 20.73 33.48 22.27
CA GLY A 394 19.46 33.56 22.98
C GLY A 394 19.60 33.48 24.51
N ASN A 395 20.78 33.76 25.07
CA ASN A 395 21.05 33.59 26.50
C ASN A 395 20.57 34.76 27.39
N GLY A 396 20.05 35.82 26.79
CA GLY A 396 19.57 37.05 27.41
C GLY A 396 20.65 38.11 27.70
N THR A 397 21.90 37.91 27.26
CA THR A 397 23.03 38.83 27.46
C THR A 397 24.03 38.81 26.31
N ILE A 398 24.30 40.00 25.73
CA ILE A 398 25.35 40.15 24.70
C ILE A 398 26.72 39.89 25.32
N ASP A 399 27.40 38.83 24.87
CA ASP A 399 28.75 38.50 25.31
C ASP A 399 29.85 39.05 24.38
N PHE A 400 31.11 38.82 24.76
CA PHE A 400 32.24 39.37 24.03
C PHE A 400 32.46 38.67 22.68
N ASP A 401 32.04 37.41 22.54
CA ASP A 401 32.21 36.65 21.31
C ASP A 401 31.15 37.05 20.29
N GLU A 402 29.92 37.34 20.73
CA GLU A 402 28.85 37.93 19.92
C GLU A 402 29.18 39.37 19.47
N LEU A 403 29.72 40.18 20.38
CA LEU A 403 30.18 41.52 20.06
C LEU A 403 31.42 41.49 19.14
N ALA A 404 32.31 40.51 19.30
CA ALA A 404 33.50 40.35 18.47
C ALA A 404 33.15 39.89 17.05
N ALA A 405 32.16 39.01 16.89
CA ALA A 405 31.65 38.60 15.58
C ALA A 405 31.01 39.78 14.81
N TRP A 406 30.24 40.62 15.51
CA TRP A 406 29.68 41.85 14.93
C TRP A 406 30.76 42.85 14.48
N ILE A 407 31.87 42.95 15.22
CA ILE A 407 32.99 43.86 14.89
C ILE A 407 33.93 43.26 13.83
N SER A 408 34.05 41.93 13.73
CA SER A 408 34.97 41.27 12.79
C SER A 408 34.47 41.29 11.34
N GLY A 409 33.16 41.49 11.12
CA GLY A 409 32.56 41.52 9.79
C GLY A 409 32.52 40.14 9.11
N ASP A 410 32.61 39.07 9.90
CA ASP A 410 32.30 37.73 9.40
C ASP A 410 30.77 37.64 9.19
N THR A 411 30.36 37.27 7.97
CA THR A 411 28.97 37.18 7.57
C THR A 411 28.32 35.94 8.20
N LEU A 412 27.75 36.12 9.39
CA LEU A 412 26.65 35.29 9.88
C LEU A 412 25.35 36.04 9.60
N GLU A 413 24.40 35.35 8.96
CA GLU A 413 23.07 35.88 8.66
C GLU A 413 22.42 36.37 9.95
N VAL A 414 22.05 37.66 9.98
CA VAL A 414 21.24 38.21 11.06
C VAL A 414 19.80 37.93 10.67
N PRO A 415 19.07 37.03 11.36
CA PRO A 415 17.68 36.79 11.01
C PRO A 415 16.88 38.07 11.26
N TYR A 416 16.08 38.48 10.26
CA TYR A 416 14.87 39.23 10.55
C TYR A 416 14.03 38.38 11.53
N PRO A 417 13.18 38.98 12.37
CA PRO A 417 12.28 38.18 13.20
C PRO A 417 11.58 37.12 12.33
N ASP A 418 11.59 35.86 12.77
CA ASP A 418 11.21 34.66 12.00
C ASP A 418 9.88 34.82 11.26
N ALA A 419 8.98 35.63 11.82
CA ALA A 419 7.87 36.21 11.10
C ALA A 419 7.52 37.61 11.64
N ILE A 420 7.26 38.52 10.72
CA ILE A 420 6.60 39.80 10.99
C ILE A 420 5.11 39.55 10.90
N VAL A 421 4.38 39.87 11.98
CA VAL A 421 2.94 39.70 12.02
C VAL A 421 2.27 41.07 11.89
N VAL A 422 1.49 41.25 10.83
CA VAL A 422 0.61 42.41 10.65
C VAL A 422 -0.81 41.97 10.99
N PRO A 423 -1.27 42.20 12.23
CA PRO A 423 -2.57 41.74 12.65
C PRO A 423 -3.67 42.60 12.05
N ASP A 424 -4.86 42.02 11.93
CA ASP A 424 -6.10 42.78 11.80
C ASP A 424 -6.31 43.54 10.49
N LEU A 425 -5.80 43.02 9.37
CA LEU A 425 -6.04 43.61 8.06
C LEU A 425 -7.47 43.30 7.58
N SER A 426 -8.18 44.34 7.14
CA SER A 426 -9.52 44.23 6.58
C SER A 426 -9.49 43.75 5.12
N PRO A 427 -10.58 43.19 4.57
CA PRO A 427 -10.63 42.86 3.15
C PRO A 427 -10.29 44.08 2.28
N GLY A 428 -9.39 43.90 1.31
CA GLY A 428 -8.91 45.00 0.49
C GLY A 428 -7.61 44.71 -0.25
N ASN A 429 -7.14 45.69 -1.01
CA ASN A 429 -5.87 45.63 -1.74
C ASN A 429 -4.77 46.26 -0.89
N TYR A 430 -3.67 45.55 -0.74
CA TYR A 430 -2.51 45.97 0.02
C TYR A 430 -1.27 45.87 -0.86
N PHE A 431 -0.23 46.60 -0.46
CA PHE A 431 1.05 46.62 -1.14
C PHE A 431 2.17 46.42 -0.12
N ILE A 432 3.23 45.75 -0.54
CA ILE A 432 4.48 45.65 0.21
C ILE A 432 5.54 46.40 -0.58
N GLN A 433 6.19 47.33 0.10
CA GLN A 433 7.35 48.04 -0.41
C GLN A 433 8.59 47.56 0.34
N LEU A 434 9.55 47.01 -0.41
CA LEU A 434 10.89 46.73 0.07
C LEU A 434 11.84 47.80 -0.46
N SER A 435 12.63 48.44 0.41
CA SER A 435 13.53 49.55 0.02
C SER A 435 14.91 49.42 0.64
N LYS A 436 15.97 49.65 -0.15
CA LYS A 436 17.35 49.70 0.37
C LYS A 436 17.52 50.90 1.31
N VAL A 437 18.16 50.70 2.47
CA VAL A 437 18.23 51.72 3.55
C VAL A 437 19.28 52.81 3.28
N GLU A 438 20.44 52.50 2.67
CA GLU A 438 21.44 53.50 2.22
C GLU A 438 22.23 53.04 0.97
N GLU A 439 22.86 53.99 0.26
CA GLU A 439 23.83 53.75 -0.84
C GLU A 439 25.15 53.13 -0.31
N ALA A 440 25.05 52.02 0.44
CA ALA A 440 26.22 51.26 0.86
C ALA A 440 26.90 50.67 -0.38
N ASN A 441 28.20 50.96 -0.53
CA ASN A 441 29.04 50.51 -1.63
C ASN A 441 29.24 48.99 -1.61
N GLY A 442 28.27 48.23 -2.14
CA GLY A 442 28.42 46.79 -2.32
C GLY A 442 27.11 46.09 -2.67
N GLY A 443 27.18 45.18 -3.65
CA GLY A 443 26.29 44.03 -3.78
C GLY A 443 24.87 44.24 -4.29
N GLU A 444 24.43 43.26 -5.08
CA GLU A 444 23.02 42.90 -5.27
C GLU A 444 22.51 42.23 -3.98
N THR A 445 21.32 42.63 -3.52
CA THR A 445 20.70 42.10 -2.32
C THR A 445 19.61 41.11 -2.68
N GLY A 446 19.92 39.82 -2.66
CA GLY A 446 18.93 38.76 -2.86
C GLY A 446 18.01 38.62 -1.65
N TYR A 447 16.77 38.24 -1.88
CA TYR A 447 15.83 37.87 -0.83
C TYR A 447 14.78 36.88 -1.34
N ALA A 448 14.25 36.06 -0.43
CA ALA A 448 12.99 35.36 -0.60
C ALA A 448 11.96 36.00 0.34
N LEU A 449 10.89 36.56 -0.21
CA LEU A 449 9.76 37.12 0.52
C LEU A 449 8.66 36.07 0.65
N ASN A 450 8.39 35.63 1.87
CA ASN A 450 7.29 34.72 2.17
C ASN A 450 6.12 35.51 2.78
N LEU A 451 4.91 35.30 2.25
CA LEU A 451 3.68 35.94 2.69
C LEU A 451 2.62 34.90 2.97
N ASP A 452 2.08 34.90 4.18
CA ASP A 452 0.96 34.06 4.57
C ASP A 452 -0.19 34.93 5.11
N ALA A 453 -1.43 34.53 4.85
CA ALA A 453 -2.61 35.23 5.34
C ALA A 453 -3.54 34.26 6.06
N VAL A 454 -3.58 34.38 7.38
CA VAL A 454 -4.41 33.57 8.27
C VAL A 454 -5.71 34.32 8.54
N PRO A 455 -6.90 33.80 8.16
CA PRO A 455 -8.17 34.43 8.49
C PRO A 455 -8.33 34.61 10.01
N ILE A 456 -8.73 35.80 10.44
CA ILE A 456 -8.96 36.08 11.86
C ILE A 456 -10.20 35.32 12.30
N GLY A 457 -9.99 34.31 13.16
CA GLY A 457 -11.03 33.39 13.62
C GLY A 457 -10.76 31.92 13.28
N ALA A 458 -9.71 31.60 12.52
CA ALA A 458 -9.13 30.25 12.54
C ALA A 458 -8.64 29.94 13.97
N PRO A 459 -8.95 28.77 14.55
CA PRO A 459 -8.39 28.35 15.83
C PRO A 459 -6.86 28.39 15.76
N THR A 460 -6.20 28.88 16.80
CA THR A 460 -4.77 28.61 17.01
C THR A 460 -4.62 27.10 17.14
N GLY A 461 -3.90 26.43 16.22
CA GLY A 461 -3.73 24.97 16.23
C GLY A 461 -3.46 24.43 17.63
N GLY A 462 -4.26 23.45 18.05
CA GLY A 462 -4.36 23.04 19.46
C GLY A 462 -3.31 22.01 19.88
N ALA A 463 -2.77 21.25 18.93
CA ALA A 463 -1.64 20.35 19.12
C ALA A 463 -0.48 20.83 18.23
N ALA A 464 0.63 21.22 18.84
CA ALA A 464 1.83 21.63 18.10
C ALA A 464 2.88 20.52 18.26
N ASN A 465 3.14 19.74 17.21
CA ASN A 465 4.07 18.60 17.28
C ASN A 465 5.42 18.92 16.59
N ALA A 466 6.07 20.00 17.02
CA ALA A 466 7.39 20.36 16.51
C ALA A 466 8.58 19.70 17.26
N GLU A 467 8.36 18.96 18.34
CA GLU A 467 9.36 18.26 19.19
C GLU A 467 8.60 17.15 19.97
N PRO A 468 9.21 16.06 20.51
CA PRO A 468 8.48 14.84 20.89
C PRO A 468 7.28 15.10 21.83
N VAL A 469 6.12 15.05 21.18
CA VAL A 469 4.70 15.05 21.57
C VAL A 469 4.21 16.06 22.61
N SER A 470 3.53 17.11 22.14
CA SER A 470 2.63 17.93 22.95
C SER A 470 1.17 17.60 22.61
N TRP A 471 0.47 16.97 23.55
CA TRP A 471 -0.88 16.46 23.33
C TRP A 471 -1.94 17.56 23.40
N GLY A 472 -2.87 17.57 22.44
CA GLY A 472 -4.16 18.21 22.62
C GLY A 472 -5.00 17.46 23.66
N SER A 473 -6.04 18.10 24.21
CA SER A 473 -6.97 17.43 25.13
C SER A 473 -8.41 17.71 24.71
N LEU A 474 -9.14 16.64 24.37
CA LEU A 474 -10.59 16.67 24.20
C LEU A 474 -11.31 16.77 25.55
N GLY A 475 -10.69 16.26 26.61
CA GLY A 475 -11.20 16.28 27.98
C GLY A 475 -11.90 14.99 28.37
N ILE A 476 -12.87 15.10 29.27
CA ILE A 476 -13.62 13.96 29.84
C ILE A 476 -14.95 13.81 29.11
N LEU A 477 -15.21 12.63 28.54
CA LEU A 477 -16.49 12.27 27.94
C LEU A 477 -17.45 11.78 29.04
N GLY A 478 -18.48 12.57 29.32
CA GLY A 478 -19.50 12.28 30.34
C GLY A 478 -20.92 12.64 29.87
N GLY A 479 -21.33 12.10 28.71
CA GLY A 479 -22.65 12.32 28.11
C GLY A 479 -22.85 13.59 27.29
N SER A 480 -21.78 14.27 26.86
CA SER A 480 -21.85 15.45 25.99
C SER A 480 -20.95 15.28 24.77
N ARG A 481 -21.38 15.76 23.60
CA ARG A 481 -20.54 15.85 22.40
C ARG A 481 -19.36 16.80 22.66
N LEU A 482 -18.16 16.27 22.55
CA LEU A 482 -16.90 17.00 22.49
C LEU A 482 -16.60 17.30 21.03
N GLU A 483 -16.13 18.49 20.72
CA GLU A 483 -15.80 18.90 19.36
C GLU A 483 -14.59 19.82 19.41
N ILE A 484 -13.62 19.54 18.54
CA ILE A 484 -12.47 20.39 18.29
C ILE A 484 -12.38 20.67 16.79
N ASN A 485 -12.03 21.91 16.47
CA ASN A 485 -11.72 22.33 15.12
C ASN A 485 -10.22 22.58 15.08
N ASP A 486 -9.53 21.92 14.18
CA ASP A 486 -8.07 22.01 14.08
C ASP A 486 -7.62 21.81 12.63
N PHE A 487 -6.31 21.63 12.42
CA PHE A 487 -5.72 21.59 11.10
C PHE A 487 -4.43 20.76 11.05
N ILE A 488 -4.37 19.85 10.07
CA ILE A 488 -3.17 19.09 9.70
C ILE A 488 -2.60 19.61 8.36
N GLY A 489 -1.30 19.50 8.15
CA GLY A 489 -0.63 20.04 6.97
C GLY A 489 0.86 19.70 6.90
N HIS A 490 1.59 20.19 5.88
CA HIS A 490 3.02 19.85 5.70
C HIS A 490 3.88 20.13 6.94
N ALA A 491 3.58 21.20 7.68
CA ALA A 491 4.30 21.58 8.89
C ALA A 491 3.75 20.92 10.17
N ASN A 492 2.56 20.31 10.12
CA ASN A 492 1.93 19.60 11.23
C ASN A 492 1.20 18.36 10.69
N PRO A 493 1.94 17.29 10.34
CA PRO A 493 1.35 16.14 9.66
C PRO A 493 0.47 15.28 10.55
N TYR A 494 0.50 15.48 11.88
CA TYR A 494 -0.21 14.64 12.85
C TYR A 494 -0.71 15.46 14.03
N ASP A 495 -1.97 15.24 14.39
CA ASP A 495 -2.60 15.78 15.59
C ASP A 495 -3.09 14.65 16.48
N PHE A 496 -2.77 14.70 17.77
CA PHE A 496 -3.20 13.70 18.75
C PHE A 496 -3.88 14.38 19.93
N TYR A 497 -5.05 13.88 20.30
CA TYR A 497 -5.84 14.37 21.42
C TYR A 497 -6.09 13.30 22.47
N SER A 498 -5.76 13.61 23.71
CA SER A 498 -6.17 12.82 24.87
C SER A 498 -7.68 12.92 25.11
N LEU A 499 -8.31 11.78 25.37
CA LEU A 499 -9.72 11.60 25.68
C LEU A 499 -9.84 10.72 26.94
N GLN A 500 -10.43 11.24 28.00
CA GLN A 500 -10.74 10.45 29.19
C GLN A 500 -12.18 9.94 29.12
N ILE A 501 -12.37 8.66 29.38
CA ILE A 501 -13.69 8.04 29.50
C ILE A 501 -13.88 7.63 30.96
N GLU A 502 -14.97 8.09 31.58
CA GLU A 502 -15.27 7.86 33.01
C GLU A 502 -16.17 6.64 33.25
N ASP A 503 -17.05 6.33 32.30
CA ASP A 503 -18.00 5.22 32.35
C ASP A 503 -18.02 4.50 30.99
N ASP A 504 -18.34 3.21 31.01
CA ASP A 504 -18.47 2.41 29.80
C ASP A 504 -19.56 2.96 28.85
N SER A 505 -19.19 3.36 27.64
CA SER A 505 -20.09 4.08 26.71
C SER A 505 -19.87 3.71 25.24
N ASN A 506 -20.94 3.71 24.44
CA ASN A 506 -20.84 3.73 22.97
C ASN A 506 -20.41 5.12 22.53
N VAL A 507 -19.27 5.21 21.87
CA VAL A 507 -18.65 6.46 21.44
C VAL A 507 -18.56 6.49 19.92
N LYS A 508 -19.08 7.56 19.34
CA LYS A 508 -18.89 7.92 17.94
C LYS A 508 -17.83 9.00 17.86
N ILE A 509 -16.77 8.71 17.12
CA ILE A 509 -15.72 9.66 16.78
C ILE A 509 -15.89 9.97 15.30
N THR A 510 -16.13 11.23 14.97
CA THR A 510 -16.32 11.68 13.60
C THR A 510 -15.25 12.69 13.25
N LEU A 511 -14.56 12.46 12.14
CA LEU A 511 -13.65 13.40 11.50
C LEU A 511 -14.34 13.94 10.25
N GLU A 512 -14.50 15.25 10.15
CA GLU A 512 -14.97 15.95 8.96
C GLU A 512 -13.85 16.87 8.46
N SER A 513 -13.35 16.66 7.25
CA SER A 513 -12.37 17.52 6.61
C SER A 513 -12.99 18.28 5.44
N ALA A 514 -12.61 19.55 5.26
CA ALA A 514 -13.23 20.40 4.25
C ALA A 514 -12.56 20.35 2.86
N ASN A 515 -11.31 19.87 2.79
CA ASN A 515 -10.45 20.06 1.62
C ASN A 515 -9.82 18.76 1.08
N VAL A 516 -9.21 17.93 1.93
CA VAL A 516 -8.54 16.67 1.56
C VAL A 516 -8.90 15.60 2.58
N ASP A 517 -8.86 14.33 2.18
CA ASP A 517 -9.07 13.19 3.07
C ASP A 517 -8.02 13.19 4.19
N ALA A 518 -8.43 12.81 5.40
CA ALA A 518 -7.55 12.67 6.56
C ALA A 518 -7.89 11.37 7.28
N ASP A 519 -6.88 10.73 7.85
CA ASP A 519 -7.06 9.43 8.51
C ASP A 519 -7.24 9.57 10.02
N LEU A 520 -8.26 8.90 10.53
CA LEU A 520 -8.67 8.88 11.93
C LEU A 520 -8.19 7.58 12.60
N ILE A 521 -7.58 7.70 13.77
CA ILE A 521 -7.10 6.55 14.57
C ILE A 521 -7.54 6.67 16.03
N LEU A 522 -7.79 5.53 16.67
CA LEU A 522 -8.12 5.44 18.09
C LEU A 522 -7.16 4.49 18.81
N ILE A 523 -6.63 4.96 19.94
CA ILE A 523 -5.59 4.31 20.73
C ILE A 523 -6.02 4.28 22.20
N HIS A 524 -5.71 3.20 22.92
CA HIS A 524 -5.99 3.05 24.34
C HIS A 524 -4.69 2.88 25.12
N ASP A 525 -4.39 3.78 26.05
CA ASP A 525 -3.24 3.70 26.95
C ASP A 525 -3.46 2.54 27.93
N LEU A 526 -2.87 1.38 27.65
CA LEU A 526 -3.12 0.15 28.42
C LEU A 526 -2.31 0.09 29.71
N ASP A 527 -1.23 0.85 29.79
CA ASP A 527 -0.31 0.84 30.93
C ASP A 527 -0.29 2.15 31.76
N ASP A 528 -1.15 3.11 31.41
CA ASP A 528 -1.36 4.40 32.08
C ASP A 528 -0.05 5.22 32.19
N LYS A 529 0.90 5.04 31.26
CA LYS A 529 2.19 5.75 31.30
C LYS A 529 2.11 7.16 30.67
N GLY A 530 0.98 7.55 30.09
CA GLY A 530 0.78 8.86 29.48
C GLY A 530 1.42 9.00 28.10
N GLY A 531 1.62 7.88 27.42
CA GLY A 531 2.08 7.76 26.03
C GLY A 531 1.53 6.46 25.44
N PHE A 532 1.81 6.17 24.17
CA PHE A 532 1.30 4.95 23.53
C PHE A 532 2.31 4.29 22.60
N GLY A 533 2.16 2.98 22.39
CA GLY A 533 2.89 2.16 21.41
C GLY A 533 1.97 1.55 20.36
N PHE A 534 2.56 0.90 19.34
CA PHE A 534 1.79 0.27 18.24
C PHE A 534 0.80 -0.82 18.72
N ASN A 535 1.08 -1.48 19.83
CA ASN A 535 0.24 -2.51 20.42
C ASN A 535 -1.02 -1.97 21.12
N GLU A 536 -1.12 -0.65 21.31
CA GLU A 536 -2.20 0.06 22.01
C GLU A 536 -3.26 0.63 21.04
N ILE A 537 -3.06 0.49 19.74
CA ILE A 537 -4.02 0.90 18.71
C ILE A 537 -5.24 -0.04 18.72
N ILE A 538 -6.44 0.52 18.87
CA ILE A 538 -7.70 -0.25 18.97
C ILE A 538 -8.65 -0.07 17.79
N ALA A 539 -8.45 0.96 16.96
CA ALA A 539 -9.10 1.08 15.65
C ALA A 539 -8.14 1.71 14.64
N PHE A 540 -8.02 1.08 13.46
CA PHE A 540 -7.21 1.56 12.35
C PHE A 540 -8.00 2.52 11.45
N PRO A 541 -7.30 3.36 10.67
CA PRO A 541 -7.91 4.04 9.54
C PRO A 541 -8.58 3.04 8.59
N PRO A 542 -9.73 3.37 7.97
CA PRO A 542 -10.34 2.55 6.95
C PRO A 542 -9.39 2.32 5.76
N GLN A 543 -9.57 1.20 5.04
CA GLN A 543 -8.76 0.90 3.83
C GLN A 543 -8.95 1.95 2.72
N GLU A 544 -10.11 2.61 2.66
CA GLU A 544 -10.41 3.67 1.70
C GLU A 544 -10.41 5.03 2.40
N ARG A 545 -9.69 6.01 1.81
CA ARG A 545 -9.63 7.39 2.29
C ARG A 545 -10.94 8.13 1.97
N SER A 546 -11.32 9.04 2.86
CA SER A 546 -12.55 9.84 2.75
C SER A 546 -12.39 11.18 3.47
N GLN A 547 -13.08 12.21 2.95
CA GLN A 547 -13.19 13.53 3.59
C GLN A 547 -14.02 13.49 4.88
N SER A 548 -14.73 12.39 5.13
CA SER A 548 -15.39 12.14 6.39
C SER A 548 -15.11 10.71 6.85
N GLN A 549 -14.59 10.57 8.07
CA GLN A 549 -14.33 9.29 8.70
C GLN A 549 -15.11 9.18 10.01
N GLU A 550 -15.43 7.94 10.36
CA GLU A 550 -16.23 7.65 11.54
C GLU A 550 -15.75 6.37 12.21
N ILE A 551 -15.58 6.43 13.53
CA ILE A 551 -15.31 5.29 14.40
C ILE A 551 -16.42 5.22 15.43
N GLU A 552 -17.25 4.19 15.36
CA GLU A 552 -18.23 3.86 16.38
C GLU A 552 -17.73 2.67 17.21
N ARG A 553 -17.49 2.90 18.51
CA ARG A 553 -16.90 1.90 19.41
C ARG A 553 -17.45 2.00 20.82
N PHE A 554 -17.68 0.87 21.45
CA PHE A 554 -17.93 0.82 22.89
C PHE A 554 -16.60 0.88 23.65
N LEU A 555 -16.37 1.94 24.41
CA LEU A 555 -15.11 2.19 25.12
C LEU A 555 -15.33 2.09 26.64
N GLY A 556 -14.38 1.44 27.32
CA GLY A 556 -14.39 1.33 28.79
C GLY A 556 -13.75 2.53 29.49
N ASP A 557 -13.84 2.60 30.82
CA ASP A 557 -13.15 3.63 31.59
C ASP A 557 -11.63 3.56 31.36
N GLY A 558 -11.02 4.71 31.04
CA GLY A 558 -9.60 4.73 30.66
C GLY A 558 -9.17 5.98 29.91
N THR A 559 -7.88 6.04 29.60
CA THR A 559 -7.26 7.11 28.83
C THR A 559 -7.07 6.67 27.38
N TYR A 560 -7.68 7.41 26.46
CA TYR A 560 -7.60 7.15 25.03
C TYR A 560 -6.92 8.31 24.31
N PHE A 561 -6.34 8.02 23.15
CA PHE A 561 -5.84 9.03 22.23
C PHE A 561 -6.54 8.92 20.89
N VAL A 562 -7.03 10.05 20.38
CA VAL A 562 -7.61 10.17 19.05
C VAL A 562 -6.60 10.89 18.17
N GLY A 563 -6.11 10.19 17.14
CA GLY A 563 -5.15 10.73 16.20
C GLY A 563 -5.81 11.13 14.88
N VAL A 564 -5.35 12.23 14.30
CA VAL A 564 -5.71 12.72 12.97
C VAL A 564 -4.42 12.91 12.19
N THR A 565 -4.33 12.32 11.00
CA THR A 565 -3.07 12.23 10.25
C THR A 565 -3.23 12.73 8.81
N LYS A 566 -2.19 13.41 8.30
CA LYS A 566 -2.21 14.17 7.04
C LYS A 566 -2.27 13.26 5.80
N VAL A 567 -2.97 13.75 4.77
CA VAL A 567 -2.72 13.40 3.37
C VAL A 567 -2.48 14.67 2.54
N TRP A 568 -1.28 14.74 1.94
CA TRP A 568 -0.78 15.61 0.85
C TRP A 568 -0.83 17.13 1.07
N ASP A 569 -1.89 17.72 1.61
CA ASP A 569 -2.07 19.17 1.68
C ASP A 569 -2.59 19.69 3.03
N ASN A 570 -2.59 21.01 3.17
CA ASN A 570 -3.07 21.75 4.33
C ASN A 570 -4.61 21.65 4.50
N THR A 571 -5.07 20.90 5.51
CA THR A 571 -6.46 20.44 5.64
C THR A 571 -7.06 20.81 7.00
N PRO A 572 -8.02 21.74 7.04
CA PRO A 572 -8.80 21.98 8.25
C PRO A 572 -9.77 20.83 8.47
N TYR A 573 -9.94 20.44 9.72
CA TYR A 573 -10.88 19.40 10.10
C TYR A 573 -11.64 19.74 11.38
N THR A 574 -12.81 19.12 11.51
CA THR A 574 -13.59 19.07 12.73
C THR A 574 -13.55 17.64 13.24
N LEU A 575 -12.98 17.45 14.43
CA LEU A 575 -13.01 16.19 15.15
C LEU A 575 -14.08 16.28 16.24
N SER A 576 -15.04 15.38 16.24
CA SER A 576 -16.05 15.30 17.28
C SER A 576 -16.14 13.91 17.88
N VAL A 577 -16.38 13.86 19.19
CA VAL A 577 -16.53 12.64 19.97
C VAL A 577 -17.84 12.77 20.75
N GLU A 578 -18.78 11.85 20.54
CA GLU A 578 -20.05 11.85 21.28
C GLU A 578 -20.46 10.46 21.74
N GLU A 579 -21.19 10.42 22.85
CA GLU A 579 -21.89 9.20 23.23
C GLU A 579 -23.12 9.02 22.34
N ILE A 580 -23.25 7.85 21.72
CA ILE A 580 -24.40 7.49 20.91
C ILE A 580 -25.25 6.41 21.59
N SER A 581 -26.57 6.51 21.40
CA SER A 581 -27.51 5.45 21.79
C SER A 581 -27.98 4.74 20.53
N ASP A 582 -27.61 3.48 20.33
CA ASP A 582 -28.12 2.71 19.20
C ASP A 582 -29.28 1.81 19.60
N ASP A 583 -30.30 1.79 18.72
CA ASP A 583 -31.27 0.72 18.63
C ASP A 583 -30.57 -0.47 17.96
N LEU A 584 -30.51 -1.60 18.68
CA LEU A 584 -29.85 -2.83 18.22
C LEU A 584 -30.43 -3.33 16.87
N PRO A 585 -29.61 -3.97 16.01
CA PRO A 585 -30.09 -4.71 14.85
C PRO A 585 -31.20 -5.70 15.23
N ALA A 586 -32.07 -6.05 14.27
CA ALA A 586 -33.12 -7.01 14.53
C ALA A 586 -32.56 -8.44 14.61
N ASP A 587 -32.55 -9.01 15.82
CA ASP A 587 -32.25 -10.42 16.10
C ASP A 587 -33.06 -11.33 15.15
N SER A 588 -32.31 -12.01 14.29
CA SER A 588 -32.77 -12.92 13.26
C SER A 588 -32.08 -14.28 13.35
N ALA A 589 -30.98 -14.41 14.09
CA ALA A 589 -30.19 -15.62 14.23
C ALA A 589 -30.49 -16.32 15.56
N GLY A 590 -31.26 -17.40 15.52
CA GLY A 590 -31.69 -18.05 16.77
C GLY A 590 -30.54 -18.60 17.63
N ASN A 591 -30.77 -18.67 18.94
CA ASN A 591 -29.76 -19.01 19.95
C ASN A 591 -29.55 -20.51 20.21
N ASP A 592 -30.07 -21.37 19.34
CA ASP A 592 -29.87 -22.82 19.42
C ASP A 592 -29.91 -23.49 18.04
N PHE A 593 -29.46 -24.75 17.96
CA PHE A 593 -29.46 -25.50 16.71
C PHE A 593 -30.83 -25.64 16.03
N SER A 594 -31.92 -25.59 16.78
CA SER A 594 -33.29 -25.71 16.24
C SER A 594 -33.81 -24.40 15.64
N GLN A 595 -33.24 -23.27 16.07
CA GLN A 595 -33.56 -21.93 15.61
C GLN A 595 -32.47 -21.34 14.70
N ALA A 596 -31.40 -22.09 14.44
CA ALA A 596 -30.27 -21.66 13.63
C ALA A 596 -30.68 -21.15 12.24
N THR A 597 -30.15 -20.01 11.85
CA THR A 597 -30.41 -19.41 10.54
C THR A 597 -29.69 -20.21 9.46
N ASN A 598 -30.45 -20.79 8.53
CA ASN A 598 -29.87 -21.56 7.44
C ASN A 598 -29.30 -20.63 6.36
N ILE A 599 -27.97 -20.64 6.22
CA ILE A 599 -27.24 -19.81 5.27
C ILE A 599 -26.92 -20.53 3.95
N GLY A 600 -27.27 -21.82 3.83
CA GLY A 600 -27.10 -22.61 2.61
C GLY A 600 -25.68 -23.18 2.47
N ILE A 601 -25.18 -23.22 1.23
CA ILE A 601 -23.77 -23.57 0.95
C ILE A 601 -22.97 -22.26 1.00
N PRO A 602 -21.91 -22.16 1.83
CA PRO A 602 -21.11 -20.94 1.92
C PRO A 602 -20.52 -20.54 0.57
N ASN A 603 -20.69 -19.27 0.18
CA ASN A 603 -20.36 -18.78 -1.17
C ASN A 603 -19.88 -17.31 -1.18
N GLY A 604 -19.17 -16.88 -0.14
CA GLY A 604 -18.68 -15.51 0.04
C GLY A 604 -19.77 -14.54 0.50
N ARG A 605 -20.74 -15.02 1.29
CA ARG A 605 -21.86 -14.21 1.78
C ARG A 605 -21.49 -13.52 3.09
N GLU A 606 -21.88 -12.25 3.21
CA GLU A 606 -21.81 -11.46 4.44
C GLU A 606 -23.19 -11.36 5.11
N ILE A 607 -23.20 -11.45 6.44
CA ILE A 607 -24.39 -11.37 7.29
C ILE A 607 -24.06 -10.46 8.47
N ASN A 608 -24.83 -9.39 8.65
CA ASN A 608 -24.68 -8.50 9.80
C ASN A 608 -25.65 -8.91 10.91
N GLU A 609 -25.16 -9.04 12.14
CA GLU A 609 -25.95 -9.39 13.32
C GLU A 609 -25.35 -8.79 14.62
N PHE A 610 -25.87 -9.22 15.77
CA PHE A 610 -25.57 -8.75 17.10
C PHE A 610 -25.69 -9.87 18.14
N VAL A 611 -24.72 -9.95 19.05
CA VAL A 611 -24.80 -10.73 20.29
C VAL A 611 -24.77 -9.81 21.51
N GLY A 612 -25.61 -10.06 22.52
CA GLY A 612 -25.75 -9.24 23.72
C GLY A 612 -26.23 -9.99 24.95
N ASN A 613 -26.40 -9.28 26.08
CA ASN A 613 -26.88 -9.91 27.32
C ASN A 613 -28.28 -10.56 27.19
N ASP A 614 -29.12 -9.97 26.35
CA ASP A 614 -30.46 -10.49 26.03
C ASP A 614 -30.43 -11.52 24.88
N ASP A 615 -29.33 -11.59 24.13
CA ASP A 615 -29.11 -12.41 22.94
C ASP A 615 -27.66 -12.96 22.90
N PRO A 616 -27.28 -13.87 23.81
CA PRO A 616 -25.87 -14.14 24.07
C PRO A 616 -25.18 -14.97 22.98
N GLU A 617 -25.95 -15.58 22.08
CA GLU A 617 -25.46 -16.55 21.11
C GLU A 617 -26.30 -16.54 19.84
N ASP A 618 -25.63 -16.52 18.69
CA ASP A 618 -26.23 -16.66 17.38
C ASP A 618 -25.78 -17.96 16.72
N TYR A 619 -26.73 -18.73 16.19
CA TYR A 619 -26.43 -19.95 15.43
C TYR A 619 -26.80 -19.82 13.95
N TYR A 620 -25.87 -20.22 13.10
CA TYR A 620 -26.06 -20.36 11.66
C TYR A 620 -25.86 -21.80 11.24
N GLN A 621 -26.71 -22.31 10.36
CA GLN A 621 -26.60 -23.65 9.79
C GLN A 621 -26.13 -23.57 8.35
N PHE A 622 -25.15 -24.39 7.97
CA PHE A 622 -24.74 -24.56 6.58
C PHE A 622 -24.50 -26.04 6.21
N GLN A 623 -24.48 -26.32 4.91
CA GLN A 623 -24.23 -27.67 4.38
C GLN A 623 -23.06 -27.64 3.40
N VAL A 624 -22.28 -28.73 3.42
CA VAL A 624 -21.23 -29.02 2.43
C VAL A 624 -21.54 -30.34 1.75
N ASP A 625 -21.60 -30.34 0.41
CA ASP A 625 -22.05 -31.51 -0.38
C ASP A 625 -20.90 -32.45 -0.79
N SER A 626 -19.67 -31.94 -0.74
CA SER A 626 -18.42 -32.64 -1.06
C SER A 626 -17.36 -32.26 -0.04
N LEU A 627 -16.25 -33.03 0.02
CA LEU A 627 -15.05 -32.61 0.73
C LEU A 627 -14.69 -31.20 0.26
N SER A 628 -14.63 -30.23 1.17
CA SER A 628 -14.41 -28.83 0.81
C SER A 628 -13.58 -28.13 1.87
N GLU A 629 -12.80 -27.16 1.42
CA GLU A 629 -12.15 -26.17 2.27
C GLU A 629 -13.17 -25.08 2.62
N VAL A 630 -13.34 -24.77 3.90
CA VAL A 630 -14.34 -23.84 4.41
C VAL A 630 -13.64 -22.74 5.22
N SER A 631 -13.92 -21.49 4.87
CA SER A 631 -13.41 -20.30 5.52
C SER A 631 -14.55 -19.52 6.14
N LEU A 632 -14.39 -19.12 7.39
CA LEU A 632 -15.32 -18.31 8.17
C LEU A 632 -14.59 -17.09 8.72
N GLY A 633 -15.24 -15.94 8.75
CA GLY A 633 -14.68 -14.73 9.34
C GLY A 633 -15.72 -13.91 10.07
N LEU A 634 -15.31 -13.27 11.16
CA LEU A 634 -16.09 -12.31 11.92
C LEU A 634 -15.38 -10.97 11.86
N PHE A 635 -16.02 -9.95 11.32
CA PHE A 635 -15.44 -8.62 11.11
C PHE A 635 -16.38 -7.53 11.62
N ASN A 636 -15.92 -6.28 11.64
CA ASN A 636 -16.70 -5.12 12.09
C ASN A 636 -17.29 -5.28 13.50
N LEU A 637 -16.60 -5.96 14.41
CA LEU A 637 -17.08 -6.14 15.77
C LEU A 637 -17.17 -4.77 16.48
N THR A 638 -18.22 -4.54 17.27
CA THR A 638 -18.31 -3.36 18.16
C THR A 638 -17.95 -3.65 19.63
N GLY A 639 -17.91 -4.93 20.00
CA GLY A 639 -17.49 -5.46 21.30
C GLY A 639 -16.78 -6.82 21.15
N ASN A 640 -16.54 -7.54 22.24
CA ASN A 640 -15.83 -8.83 22.18
C ASN A 640 -16.81 -9.99 21.95
N ALA A 641 -16.70 -10.64 20.79
CA ALA A 641 -17.45 -11.84 20.43
C ALA A 641 -16.52 -12.92 19.88
N SER A 642 -16.82 -14.17 20.18
CA SER A 642 -16.10 -15.34 19.70
C SER A 642 -16.81 -15.98 18.52
N LEU A 643 -16.04 -16.56 17.60
CA LEU A 643 -16.52 -17.33 16.45
C LEU A 643 -16.26 -18.81 16.70
N GLN A 644 -17.23 -19.70 16.49
CA GLN A 644 -17.05 -21.15 16.61
C GLN A 644 -17.65 -21.90 15.43
N LEU A 645 -16.94 -22.92 14.95
CA LEU A 645 -17.43 -23.91 14.00
C LEU A 645 -17.73 -25.20 14.76
N VAL A 646 -18.97 -25.69 14.66
CA VAL A 646 -19.45 -26.83 15.44
C VAL A 646 -20.26 -27.81 14.59
N ARG A 647 -20.42 -29.04 15.10
CA ARG A 647 -21.24 -30.09 14.46
C ARG A 647 -21.96 -30.92 15.51
N ASP A 648 -23.29 -30.86 15.49
CA ASP A 648 -24.18 -31.75 16.28
C ASP A 648 -24.01 -33.20 15.81
N SER A 649 -23.09 -33.92 16.45
CA SER A 649 -22.62 -35.24 16.05
C SER A 649 -23.50 -36.34 16.60
N ASN A 650 -24.19 -36.08 17.71
CA ASN A 650 -25.10 -37.04 18.35
C ASN A 650 -26.59 -36.78 18.04
N GLY A 651 -26.91 -35.65 17.38
CA GLY A 651 -28.24 -35.28 16.92
C GLY A 651 -29.19 -34.90 18.05
N ASN A 652 -28.67 -34.44 19.18
CA ASN A 652 -29.47 -34.11 20.37
C ASN A 652 -29.97 -32.65 20.37
N GLY A 653 -29.48 -31.81 19.45
CA GLY A 653 -29.85 -30.41 19.35
C GLY A 653 -29.21 -29.49 20.40
N PHE A 654 -28.13 -29.92 21.07
CA PHE A 654 -27.35 -29.15 22.03
C PHE A 654 -25.87 -29.23 21.69
N LEU A 655 -25.11 -28.15 21.91
CA LEU A 655 -23.66 -28.16 21.75
C LEU A 655 -22.99 -28.91 22.92
N ASP A 656 -22.46 -30.09 22.66
CA ASP A 656 -21.63 -30.83 23.62
C ASP A 656 -20.15 -30.41 23.52
N GLY A 657 -19.38 -30.62 24.60
CA GLY A 657 -17.98 -30.18 24.69
C GLY A 657 -17.04 -30.79 23.66
N ASP A 658 -17.42 -31.92 23.05
CA ASP A 658 -16.69 -32.63 21.98
C ASP A 658 -17.19 -32.31 20.56
N GLU A 659 -18.20 -31.43 20.43
CA GLU A 659 -18.84 -31.09 19.14
C GLU A 659 -18.33 -29.79 18.51
N THR A 660 -17.43 -29.08 19.21
CA THR A 660 -16.72 -27.94 18.64
C THR A 660 -15.55 -28.42 17.77
N ILE A 661 -15.53 -27.98 16.51
CA ILE A 661 -14.48 -28.32 15.53
C ILE A 661 -13.36 -27.27 15.59
N ALA A 662 -13.72 -25.99 15.71
CA ALA A 662 -12.78 -24.87 15.83
C ALA A 662 -13.46 -23.67 16.51
N ALA A 663 -12.68 -22.78 17.12
CA ALA A 663 -13.15 -21.47 17.57
C ALA A 663 -12.10 -20.40 17.33
N SER A 664 -12.45 -19.12 17.39
CA SER A 664 -11.53 -18.00 17.39
C SER A 664 -12.07 -17.00 18.42
N GLU A 665 -11.19 -16.53 19.30
CA GLU A 665 -11.52 -15.59 20.38
C GLU A 665 -10.30 -14.69 20.62
N ALA A 666 -10.31 -13.54 19.97
CA ALA A 666 -9.44 -12.42 20.23
C ALA A 666 -10.01 -11.56 21.36
N LYS A 667 -9.16 -10.75 21.99
CA LYS A 667 -9.62 -9.77 22.98
C LYS A 667 -10.14 -8.51 22.28
N GLY A 668 -11.26 -7.98 22.77
CA GLY A 668 -11.85 -6.73 22.26
C GLY A 668 -12.54 -6.93 20.91
N ALA A 669 -12.62 -5.86 20.11
CA ALA A 669 -13.32 -5.84 18.82
C ALA A 669 -12.45 -6.32 17.63
N ARG A 670 -11.48 -7.21 17.88
CA ARG A 670 -10.61 -7.73 16.82
C ARG A 670 -11.38 -8.73 15.95
N ALA A 671 -11.01 -8.81 14.67
CA ALA A 671 -11.60 -9.76 13.75
C ALA A 671 -11.26 -11.21 14.12
N GLU A 672 -12.20 -12.13 13.87
CA GLU A 672 -12.04 -13.57 14.09
C GLU A 672 -12.00 -14.32 12.75
N ALA A 673 -11.27 -15.43 12.67
CA ALA A 673 -11.23 -16.24 11.45
C ALA A 673 -11.03 -17.74 11.75
N ILE A 674 -11.67 -18.59 10.94
CA ILE A 674 -11.54 -20.05 11.00
C ILE A 674 -11.47 -20.62 9.57
N ASP A 675 -10.41 -21.36 9.27
CA ASP A 675 -10.25 -22.13 8.03
C ASP A 675 -10.17 -23.64 8.32
N ARG A 676 -11.02 -24.47 7.69
CA ARG A 676 -11.05 -25.93 7.92
C ARG A 676 -11.45 -26.72 6.67
N ILE A 677 -10.83 -27.89 6.48
CA ILE A 677 -11.33 -28.91 5.55
C ILE A 677 -12.46 -29.70 6.22
N LEU A 678 -13.63 -29.69 5.59
CA LEU A 678 -14.83 -30.36 6.07
C LEU A 678 -15.26 -31.48 5.13
N LEU A 679 -15.59 -32.64 5.72
CA LEU A 679 -16.25 -33.74 5.03
C LEU A 679 -17.70 -33.36 4.66
N PRO A 680 -18.35 -34.06 3.70
CA PRO A 680 -19.76 -33.81 3.40
C PRO A 680 -20.63 -33.94 4.66
N GLY A 681 -21.45 -32.93 4.94
CA GLY A 681 -22.23 -32.87 6.16
C GLY A 681 -22.93 -31.54 6.43
N ASN A 682 -23.68 -31.51 7.53
CA ASN A 682 -24.30 -30.31 8.09
C ASN A 682 -23.44 -29.81 9.24
N TYR A 683 -23.23 -28.51 9.26
CA TYR A 683 -22.38 -27.82 10.22
C TYR A 683 -23.08 -26.56 10.71
N PHE A 684 -22.60 -26.05 11.84
CA PHE A 684 -23.11 -24.81 12.41
C PHE A 684 -21.97 -23.84 12.71
N VAL A 685 -22.26 -22.56 12.60
CA VAL A 685 -21.44 -21.48 13.13
C VAL A 685 -22.14 -20.94 14.36
N ARG A 686 -21.41 -20.81 15.47
CA ARG A 686 -21.87 -20.17 16.70
C ARG A 686 -21.07 -18.90 16.91
N VAL A 687 -21.73 -17.76 16.97
CA VAL A 687 -21.14 -16.50 17.44
C VAL A 687 -21.59 -16.32 18.88
N SER A 688 -20.69 -16.00 19.79
CA SER A 688 -21.04 -15.87 21.21
C SER A 688 -20.40 -14.66 21.83
N GLN A 689 -21.19 -13.96 22.63
CA GLN A 689 -20.74 -12.85 23.44
C GLN A 689 -19.66 -13.32 24.42
N VAL A 690 -18.48 -12.68 24.40
CA VAL A 690 -17.41 -12.92 25.39
C VAL A 690 -17.48 -11.85 26.45
N GLN A 691 -17.57 -10.58 26.02
CA GLN A 691 -17.70 -9.44 26.91
C GLN A 691 -18.51 -8.33 26.25
N ARG A 692 -19.64 -7.99 26.90
CA ARG A 692 -20.56 -6.91 26.52
C ARG A 692 -21.12 -7.06 25.12
N ASP A 693 -22.15 -6.29 24.85
CA ASP A 693 -22.97 -6.35 23.65
C ASP A 693 -22.12 -5.99 22.41
N SER A 694 -22.22 -6.76 21.32
CA SER A 694 -21.36 -6.66 20.14
C SER A 694 -22.14 -6.93 18.85
N SER A 695 -22.18 -5.95 17.95
CA SER A 695 -22.58 -6.16 16.55
C SER A 695 -21.40 -6.72 15.75
N TYR A 696 -21.67 -7.46 14.68
CA TYR A 696 -20.64 -8.10 13.86
C TYR A 696 -21.12 -8.36 12.42
N THR A 697 -20.16 -8.60 11.53
CA THR A 697 -20.36 -9.13 10.16
C THR A 697 -19.76 -10.54 10.07
N LEU A 698 -20.61 -11.56 9.86
CA LEU A 698 -20.20 -12.92 9.55
C LEU A 698 -20.01 -13.10 8.05
N TRP A 699 -18.81 -13.50 7.64
CA TRP A 699 -18.49 -13.93 6.27
C TRP A 699 -18.24 -15.44 6.22
N SER A 700 -18.68 -16.10 5.15
CA SER A 700 -18.46 -17.54 4.96
C SER A 700 -18.28 -17.96 3.50
N ASN A 701 -17.33 -18.86 3.24
CA ASN A 701 -17.03 -19.41 1.92
C ASN A 701 -16.66 -20.90 1.96
N ALA A 702 -16.99 -21.65 0.92
CA ALA A 702 -16.67 -23.08 0.80
C ALA A 702 -16.22 -23.43 -0.63
N VAL A 703 -15.06 -24.07 -0.75
CA VAL A 703 -14.44 -24.47 -2.02
C VAL A 703 -14.28 -25.99 -2.08
N PRO A 704 -14.96 -26.70 -3.00
CA PRO A 704 -14.82 -28.14 -3.16
C PRO A 704 -13.39 -28.58 -3.51
N ILE A 705 -12.89 -29.61 -2.83
CA ILE A 705 -11.59 -30.23 -3.10
C ILE A 705 -11.73 -31.73 -3.42
N SER A 706 -10.73 -32.30 -4.10
CA SER A 706 -10.75 -33.73 -4.44
C SER A 706 -10.32 -34.58 -3.24
N PRO A 707 -10.99 -35.72 -2.97
CA PRO A 707 -10.57 -36.61 -1.90
C PRO A 707 -9.19 -37.22 -2.18
N PRO A 708 -8.40 -37.53 -1.12
CA PRO A 708 -7.11 -38.19 -1.27
C PRO A 708 -7.23 -39.53 -2.01
N THR A 709 -6.21 -39.89 -2.79
CA THR A 709 -6.18 -41.15 -3.56
C THR A 709 -5.34 -42.25 -2.89
N VAL A 710 -4.77 -41.96 -1.72
CA VAL A 710 -3.94 -42.90 -0.96
C VAL A 710 -4.86 -43.79 -0.11
N ASP A 711 -4.47 -45.05 0.07
CA ASP A 711 -5.05 -45.99 1.04
C ASP A 711 -3.85 -46.50 1.83
N ALA A 712 -3.64 -45.96 3.02
CA ALA A 712 -2.47 -46.26 3.84
C ALA A 712 -2.49 -47.67 4.44
N GLY A 713 -3.63 -48.35 4.39
CA GLY A 713 -3.79 -49.74 4.79
C GLY A 713 -3.82 -49.94 6.31
N ASN A 714 -4.71 -50.82 6.76
CA ASN A 714 -5.02 -51.07 8.18
C ASN A 714 -4.04 -52.01 8.93
N SER A 715 -2.82 -52.22 8.43
CA SER A 715 -1.83 -53.07 9.12
C SER A 715 -0.39 -52.75 8.72
N LEU A 716 0.60 -53.12 9.55
CA LEU A 716 2.03 -52.97 9.23
C LEU A 716 2.42 -53.61 7.87
N SER A 717 1.75 -54.70 7.48
CA SER A 717 2.02 -55.39 6.21
C SER A 717 1.41 -54.72 4.98
N ALA A 718 0.37 -53.92 5.19
CA ALA A 718 -0.32 -53.15 4.16
C ALA A 718 0.12 -51.67 4.15
N ALA A 719 1.03 -51.30 5.06
CA ALA A 719 1.44 -49.93 5.30
C ALA A 719 1.95 -49.25 4.03
N PHE A 720 1.53 -48.00 3.82
CA PHE A 720 2.03 -47.19 2.72
C PHE A 720 3.48 -46.77 2.95
N ASP A 721 4.34 -47.06 1.98
CA ASP A 721 5.78 -46.81 2.09
C ASP A 721 6.11 -45.37 1.67
N LEU A 722 6.51 -44.55 2.64
CA LEU A 722 6.99 -43.18 2.48
C LEU A 722 8.47 -43.13 2.02
N GLY A 723 9.18 -44.25 2.06
CA GLY A 723 10.59 -44.33 1.67
C GLY A 723 11.54 -43.83 2.76
N ASN A 724 12.66 -43.25 2.33
CA ASN A 724 13.72 -42.80 3.24
C ASN A 724 13.46 -41.37 3.71
N ILE A 725 13.58 -41.14 5.02
CA ILE A 725 13.59 -39.81 5.65
C ILE A 725 15.02 -39.55 6.13
N SER A 726 15.63 -38.42 5.75
CA SER A 726 17.01 -38.09 6.12
C SER A 726 17.15 -36.65 6.58
N GLY A 727 17.77 -36.44 7.75
CA GLY A 727 18.18 -35.12 8.24
C GLY A 727 19.59 -35.18 8.79
N ASN A 728 20.61 -35.04 7.94
CA ASN A 728 21.98 -34.95 8.44
C ASN A 728 22.75 -33.84 7.74
N ILE A 729 23.21 -32.88 8.55
CA ILE A 729 24.18 -31.86 8.19
C ILE A 729 25.56 -32.54 8.16
N SER A 730 25.86 -33.24 7.07
CA SER A 730 27.26 -33.50 6.74
C SER A 730 27.73 -32.33 5.88
N SER A 731 28.79 -31.65 6.33
CA SER A 731 29.37 -30.41 5.80
C SER A 731 29.80 -30.41 4.32
N ASN A 732 29.34 -31.36 3.50
CA ASN A 732 29.59 -31.47 2.07
C ASN A 732 28.41 -32.08 1.27
N SER A 733 27.18 -32.18 1.80
CA SER A 733 26.03 -32.70 1.05
C SER A 733 24.85 -31.72 1.11
N ALA A 734 24.54 -31.13 -0.05
CA ALA A 734 23.43 -30.20 -0.29
C ALA A 734 22.04 -30.89 -0.25
N SER A 735 21.74 -31.67 0.78
CA SER A 735 20.40 -32.25 0.95
C SER A 735 20.05 -32.42 2.43
N LEU A 736 19.72 -31.31 3.09
CA LEU A 736 18.78 -31.37 4.19
C LEU A 736 17.40 -31.55 3.54
N GLN A 737 16.64 -32.54 4.00
CA GLN A 737 15.25 -32.64 3.62
C GLN A 737 14.46 -31.76 4.59
N THR A 738 14.44 -30.46 4.32
CA THR A 738 13.65 -29.47 5.06
C THR A 738 12.17 -29.68 4.76
N THR A 739 11.79 -29.99 3.52
CA THR A 739 10.37 -30.23 3.17
C THR A 739 9.81 -31.53 3.81
N PRO A 740 8.69 -31.46 4.56
CA PRO A 740 8.02 -32.63 5.11
C PRO A 740 7.58 -33.60 4.02
N GLN A 741 7.59 -34.89 4.34
CA GLN A 741 6.80 -35.86 3.60
C GLN A 741 5.36 -35.78 4.10
N THR A 742 4.50 -35.07 3.34
CA THR A 742 3.08 -34.94 3.65
C THR A 742 2.25 -36.02 2.95
N LYS A 743 1.33 -36.64 3.68
CA LYS A 743 0.30 -37.53 3.14
C LYS A 743 -1.07 -37.26 3.75
N SER A 744 -2.01 -36.97 2.87
CA SER A 744 -3.42 -36.82 3.21
C SER A 744 -4.14 -38.16 3.11
N ASP A 745 -5.02 -38.45 4.07
CA ASP A 745 -5.93 -39.60 4.01
C ASP A 745 -7.22 -39.32 4.80
N ILE A 746 -8.18 -40.24 4.75
CA ILE A 746 -9.46 -40.15 5.46
C ILE A 746 -9.71 -41.43 6.26
N LEU A 747 -9.70 -41.30 7.58
CA LEU A 747 -10.18 -42.36 8.46
C LEU A 747 -11.72 -42.39 8.45
N THR A 748 -12.27 -43.58 8.25
CA THR A 748 -13.72 -43.83 8.26
C THR A 748 -14.09 -44.90 9.27
N VAL A 749 -15.38 -45.19 9.46
CA VAL A 749 -15.78 -46.27 10.37
C VAL A 749 -15.41 -47.66 9.85
N GLU A 750 -15.26 -47.80 8.52
CA GLU A 750 -14.73 -48.98 7.83
C GLU A 750 -13.20 -49.01 7.77
N ASP A 751 -12.56 -47.84 7.82
CA ASP A 751 -11.11 -47.64 7.71
C ASP A 751 -10.57 -46.87 8.92
N ARG A 752 -10.33 -47.59 10.01
CA ARG A 752 -10.08 -46.97 11.33
C ARG A 752 -8.61 -46.74 11.63
N HIS A 753 -7.72 -47.32 10.82
CA HIS A 753 -6.29 -47.32 11.06
C HIS A 753 -5.54 -47.14 9.76
N ASP A 754 -4.62 -46.19 9.77
CA ASP A 754 -3.68 -45.98 8.69
C ASP A 754 -2.26 -46.23 9.20
N PHE A 755 -1.53 -47.07 8.46
CA PHE A 755 -0.14 -47.37 8.75
C PHE A 755 0.76 -46.82 7.65
N TYR A 756 1.72 -46.00 8.02
CA TYR A 756 2.76 -45.53 7.12
C TYR A 756 4.09 -46.13 7.54
N LYS A 757 4.92 -46.49 6.58
CA LYS A 757 6.27 -47.03 6.81
C LYS A 757 7.31 -46.07 6.27
N PHE A 758 8.39 -45.87 7.01
CA PHE A 758 9.54 -45.12 6.53
C PHE A 758 10.86 -45.70 7.06
N SER A 759 11.98 -45.25 6.49
CA SER A 759 13.32 -45.68 6.86
C SER A 759 14.23 -44.49 7.17
N LEU A 760 15.01 -44.58 8.25
CA LEU A 760 16.09 -43.65 8.59
C LEU A 760 17.44 -44.24 8.19
N THR A 761 18.23 -43.50 7.42
CA THR A 761 19.57 -43.95 6.96
C THR A 761 20.70 -43.56 7.91
N ALA A 762 20.46 -42.61 8.81
CA ALA A 762 21.40 -42.11 9.80
C ALA A 762 20.66 -41.93 11.15
N SER A 763 21.41 -41.59 12.20
CA SER A 763 20.76 -41.11 13.42
C SER A 763 20.07 -39.79 13.08
N SER A 764 18.79 -39.65 13.41
CA SER A 764 18.03 -38.46 13.04
C SER A 764 17.08 -38.02 14.15
N ASP A 765 16.88 -36.72 14.19
CA ASP A 765 15.88 -36.05 14.98
C ASP A 765 14.61 -35.92 14.11
N LEU A 766 13.45 -36.17 14.68
CA LEU A 766 12.21 -36.35 13.93
C LEU A 766 11.03 -35.62 14.57
N SER A 767 10.27 -34.93 13.73
CA SER A 767 8.95 -34.39 14.06
C SER A 767 7.89 -35.11 13.22
N ILE A 768 6.88 -35.64 13.87
CA ILE A 768 5.71 -36.27 13.26
C ILE A 768 4.48 -35.58 13.81
N PHE A 769 3.59 -35.09 12.95
CA PHE A 769 2.35 -34.47 13.41
C PHE A 769 1.20 -34.64 12.42
N LEU A 770 -0.02 -34.53 12.94
CA LEU A 770 -1.26 -34.52 12.17
C LEU A 770 -1.80 -33.09 12.02
N ASP A 771 -2.17 -32.72 10.79
CA ASP A 771 -2.78 -31.44 10.45
C ASP A 771 -4.15 -31.62 9.76
N ASN A 772 -4.91 -30.52 9.61
CA ASN A 772 -6.21 -30.42 8.94
C ASN A 772 -7.23 -31.45 9.40
N MET A 773 -7.11 -31.90 10.66
CA MET A 773 -7.97 -32.91 11.22
C MET A 773 -9.41 -32.42 11.31
N SER A 774 -10.32 -33.08 10.60
CA SER A 774 -11.75 -32.75 10.64
C SER A 774 -12.50 -33.34 11.86
N ALA A 775 -11.86 -34.29 12.56
CA ALA A 775 -12.25 -34.85 13.86
C ALA A 775 -11.03 -35.54 14.52
N ASN A 776 -11.18 -36.04 15.75
CA ASN A 776 -10.07 -36.60 16.54
C ASN A 776 -9.44 -37.86 15.92
N ALA A 777 -8.10 -37.90 15.86
CA ALA A 777 -7.30 -39.09 15.60
C ALA A 777 -6.05 -39.08 16.50
N ASP A 778 -5.61 -40.26 16.93
CA ASP A 778 -4.38 -40.42 17.72
C ASP A 778 -3.18 -40.70 16.79
N LEU A 779 -1.97 -40.33 17.23
CA LEU A 779 -0.71 -40.54 16.53
C LEU A 779 0.27 -41.40 17.34
N ARG A 780 0.87 -42.42 16.71
CA ARG A 780 1.89 -43.26 17.35
C ARG A 780 3.08 -43.51 16.45
N LEU A 781 4.28 -43.46 17.03
CA LEU A 781 5.51 -43.91 16.40
C LEU A 781 5.84 -45.32 16.88
N VAL A 782 6.02 -46.25 15.93
CA VAL A 782 6.21 -47.67 16.20
C VAL A 782 7.49 -48.18 15.52
N ARG A 783 8.16 -49.14 16.16
CA ARG A 783 9.24 -49.92 15.58
C ARG A 783 9.04 -51.41 15.85
N ASP A 784 8.61 -52.14 14.82
CA ASP A 784 8.49 -53.62 14.83
C ASP A 784 9.88 -54.26 14.96
N ALA A 785 10.29 -54.51 16.20
CA ALA A 785 11.64 -54.94 16.55
C ALA A 785 11.81 -56.45 16.37
N ASN A 786 10.70 -57.21 16.45
CA ASN A 786 10.70 -58.66 16.34
C ASN A 786 10.31 -59.17 14.93
N ALA A 787 9.91 -58.26 14.03
CA ALA A 787 9.53 -58.49 12.63
C ALA A 787 8.35 -59.48 12.46
N ASN A 788 7.41 -59.49 13.39
CA ASN A 788 6.25 -60.38 13.36
C ASN A 788 5.03 -59.75 12.66
N GLY A 789 5.08 -58.45 12.33
CA GLY A 789 4.02 -57.71 11.66
C GLY A 789 2.81 -57.35 12.54
N LEU A 790 2.94 -57.43 13.86
CA LEU A 790 1.99 -56.97 14.87
C LEU A 790 2.60 -55.82 15.66
N VAL A 791 1.76 -54.95 16.23
CA VAL A 791 2.23 -53.88 17.13
C VAL A 791 2.09 -54.35 18.57
N GLU A 792 3.21 -54.52 19.27
CA GLU A 792 3.21 -54.76 20.71
C GLU A 792 3.45 -53.47 21.53
N PRO A 793 3.00 -53.40 22.81
CA PRO A 793 3.18 -52.21 23.64
C PRO A 793 4.64 -51.76 23.79
N GLU A 794 5.60 -52.68 23.81
CA GLU A 794 7.04 -52.39 23.89
C GLU A 794 7.65 -51.84 22.58
N GLU A 795 6.91 -51.88 21.48
CA GLU A 795 7.34 -51.43 20.16
C GLU A 795 6.87 -50.01 19.85
N ILE A 796 6.00 -49.44 20.70
CA ILE A 796 5.55 -48.06 20.63
C ILE A 796 6.63 -47.18 21.26
N LEU A 797 7.24 -46.32 20.44
CA LEU A 797 8.33 -45.43 20.85
C LEU A 797 7.83 -44.10 21.40
N ALA A 798 6.72 -43.61 20.87
CA ALA A 798 6.07 -42.39 21.29
C ALA A 798 4.58 -42.42 20.91
N VAL A 799 3.77 -41.68 21.68
CA VAL A 799 2.32 -41.55 21.49
C VAL A 799 1.95 -40.09 21.70
N SER A 800 1.06 -39.61 20.84
CA SER A 800 0.24 -38.43 21.06
C SER A 800 -1.23 -38.90 20.96
N GLY A 801 -2.07 -38.47 21.89
CA GLY A 801 -3.49 -38.85 21.94
C GLY A 801 -4.30 -37.81 22.68
N GLU A 802 -4.20 -36.57 22.20
CA GLU A 802 -4.97 -35.44 22.71
C GLU A 802 -6.45 -35.56 22.31
N GLY A 803 -7.32 -34.80 22.98
CA GLY A 803 -8.77 -34.89 22.78
C GLY A 803 -9.27 -33.93 21.69
N GLY A 804 -10.23 -34.36 20.87
CA GLY A 804 -10.88 -33.49 19.86
C GLY A 804 -10.05 -33.34 18.59
N ALA A 805 -10.29 -32.32 17.76
CA ALA A 805 -9.43 -32.03 16.60
C ALA A 805 -8.13 -31.30 16.99
N THR A 806 -7.65 -31.48 18.24
CA THR A 806 -6.42 -30.89 18.77
C THR A 806 -5.19 -31.48 18.09
N LEU A 807 -4.07 -30.78 18.15
CA LEU A 807 -2.86 -31.24 17.48
C LEU A 807 -2.38 -32.56 18.07
N GLU A 808 -2.04 -33.50 17.19
CA GLU A 808 -1.17 -34.62 17.55
C GLU A 808 0.26 -34.37 17.06
N GLU A 809 1.25 -34.36 17.95
CA GLU A 809 2.65 -34.12 17.61
C GLU A 809 3.60 -35.00 18.44
N ILE A 810 4.61 -35.56 17.76
CA ILE A 810 5.69 -36.33 18.35
C ILE A 810 7.02 -35.71 17.88
N ASN A 811 7.76 -35.14 18.82
CA ASN A 811 9.13 -34.67 18.63
C ASN A 811 10.10 -35.62 19.34
N ILE A 812 11.03 -36.23 18.59
CA ILE A 812 11.96 -37.22 19.14
C ILE A 812 13.36 -37.07 18.55
N GLY A 813 14.34 -36.82 19.42
CA GLY A 813 15.75 -36.73 19.05
C GLY A 813 16.49 -38.06 19.10
N GLY A 814 17.51 -38.22 18.25
CA GLY A 814 18.50 -39.29 18.34
C GLY A 814 17.98 -40.68 17.97
N LEU A 815 16.98 -40.78 17.09
CA LEU A 815 16.52 -42.07 16.59
C LEU A 815 17.60 -42.74 15.76
N ALA A 816 17.93 -44.00 16.10
CA ALA A 816 18.92 -44.77 15.36
C ALA A 816 18.47 -45.10 13.92
N PRO A 817 19.41 -45.40 12.99
CA PRO A 817 19.05 -45.88 11.66
C PRO A 817 18.17 -47.14 11.72
N GLY A 818 17.12 -47.21 10.91
CA GLY A 818 16.18 -48.33 10.93
C GLY A 818 14.87 -48.08 10.19
N ASN A 819 13.97 -49.07 10.20
CA ASN A 819 12.60 -48.94 9.70
C ASN A 819 11.66 -48.62 10.84
N TYR A 820 10.73 -47.71 10.58
CA TYR A 820 9.76 -47.18 11.52
C TYR A 820 8.39 -47.14 10.86
N TYR A 821 7.36 -47.09 11.70
CA TYR A 821 5.98 -46.97 11.26
C TYR A 821 5.29 -45.84 12.01
N VAL A 822 4.48 -45.07 11.29
CA VAL A 822 3.49 -44.18 11.89
C VAL A 822 2.15 -44.89 11.86
N TRP A 823 1.48 -44.87 13.01
CA TRP A 823 0.13 -45.39 13.16
C TRP A 823 -0.80 -44.24 13.50
N VAL A 824 -1.70 -43.92 12.58
CA VAL A 824 -2.78 -42.94 12.77
C VAL A 824 -4.07 -43.72 13.03
N SER A 825 -4.80 -43.38 14.08
CA SER A 825 -6.02 -44.12 14.43
C SER A 825 -7.20 -43.24 14.78
N GLN A 826 -8.35 -43.55 14.20
CA GLN A 826 -9.61 -42.88 14.47
C GLN A 826 -10.04 -43.09 15.93
N THR A 827 -10.35 -42.00 16.63
CA THR A 827 -10.96 -42.05 17.96
C THR A 827 -12.45 -41.74 17.91
N LEU A 828 -12.87 -40.65 17.23
CA LEU A 828 -14.27 -40.23 17.13
C LEU A 828 -14.59 -39.64 15.75
N GLY A 829 -15.60 -40.21 15.07
CA GLY A 829 -16.09 -39.70 13.77
C GLY A 829 -15.12 -39.95 12.61
N SER A 830 -15.62 -39.89 11.37
CA SER A 830 -14.72 -39.93 10.19
C SER A 830 -13.87 -38.67 10.17
N THR A 831 -12.56 -38.81 9.90
CA THR A 831 -11.62 -37.68 9.92
C THR A 831 -10.71 -37.68 8.70
N TYR A 832 -10.76 -36.60 7.92
CA TYR A 832 -9.66 -36.20 7.04
C TYR A 832 -8.48 -35.75 7.91
N TYR A 833 -7.26 -36.08 7.51
CA TYR A 833 -6.04 -35.58 8.14
C TYR A 833 -4.89 -35.50 7.13
N ASP A 834 -3.90 -34.65 7.43
CA ASP A 834 -2.59 -34.62 6.78
C ASP A 834 -1.51 -35.12 7.75
N LEU A 835 -0.87 -36.24 7.44
CA LEU A 835 0.31 -36.72 8.16
C LEU A 835 1.55 -36.03 7.62
N ASN A 836 2.31 -35.39 8.51
CA ASN A 836 3.59 -34.76 8.19
C ASN A 836 4.73 -35.47 8.94
N ILE A 837 5.80 -35.79 8.22
CA ILE A 837 7.04 -36.35 8.78
C ILE A 837 8.23 -35.57 8.26
N VAL A 838 9.05 -35.03 9.15
CA VAL A 838 10.25 -34.25 8.80
C VAL A 838 11.43 -34.59 9.69
N ALA A 839 12.64 -34.51 9.11
CA ALA A 839 13.87 -34.66 9.85
C ALA A 839 14.42 -33.28 10.25
N ASN A 840 15.06 -33.18 11.43
CA ASN A 840 15.62 -31.97 12.04
C ASN A 840 14.70 -31.16 12.96
N ASN A 841 13.83 -31.81 13.75
CA ASN A 841 13.02 -31.21 14.81
C ASN A 841 12.39 -29.85 14.45
N PHE A 842 11.24 -29.87 13.80
CA PHE A 842 10.38 -28.70 13.63
C PHE A 842 9.28 -28.74 14.69
N ASN A 843 9.14 -27.66 15.45
CA ASN A 843 8.09 -27.50 16.45
C ASN A 843 7.09 -26.45 15.97
N ARG A 844 5.79 -26.70 16.15
CA ARG A 844 4.75 -25.80 15.65
C ARG A 844 4.68 -24.43 16.33
N ALA A 845 5.24 -24.29 17.53
CA ALA A 845 5.35 -23.03 18.23
C ALA A 845 6.53 -22.21 17.70
N TYR A 846 7.74 -22.77 17.70
CA TYR A 846 8.97 -22.01 17.44
C TYR A 846 9.74 -22.41 16.18
N GLY A 847 9.15 -23.25 15.32
CA GLY A 847 9.78 -23.79 14.12
C GLY A 847 11.05 -24.57 14.45
N HIS A 848 12.17 -24.15 13.87
CA HIS A 848 13.47 -24.78 14.06
C HIS A 848 14.19 -24.38 15.37
N GLY A 849 13.65 -23.41 16.10
CA GLY A 849 14.20 -22.95 17.38
C GLY A 849 14.85 -21.57 17.29
N LEU A 850 15.63 -21.25 18.31
CA LEU A 850 16.28 -19.96 18.47
C LEU A 850 17.48 -19.83 17.52
N VAL A 851 17.57 -18.73 16.77
CA VAL A 851 18.71 -18.47 15.89
C VAL A 851 20.04 -18.46 16.66
N ASP A 852 21.07 -19.13 16.14
CA ASP A 852 22.41 -19.23 16.76
C ASP A 852 23.49 -18.78 15.75
N ALA A 853 23.88 -17.50 15.83
CA ALA A 853 24.81 -16.88 14.89
C ALA A 853 26.18 -17.58 14.88
N LYS A 854 26.66 -17.97 16.06
CA LYS A 854 27.94 -18.66 16.26
C LYS A 854 28.01 -19.98 15.51
N VAL A 855 26.95 -20.79 15.57
CA VAL A 855 26.91 -22.09 14.87
C VAL A 855 26.65 -21.88 13.38
N ALA A 856 25.74 -20.96 13.03
CA ALA A 856 25.37 -20.67 11.65
C ALA A 856 26.57 -20.20 10.81
N VAL A 857 27.30 -19.18 11.28
CA VAL A 857 28.46 -18.61 10.57
C VAL A 857 29.63 -19.61 10.51
N ALA A 858 29.84 -20.39 11.58
CA ALA A 858 30.83 -21.47 11.54
C ALA A 858 30.48 -22.55 10.50
N SER A 859 29.20 -22.90 10.38
CA SER A 859 28.69 -23.86 9.40
C SER A 859 28.89 -23.37 7.96
N ALA A 860 28.63 -22.08 7.69
CA ALA A 860 28.79 -21.44 6.39
C ALA A 860 30.21 -21.56 5.80
N ILE A 861 31.23 -21.69 6.65
CA ILE A 861 32.63 -21.86 6.29
C ILE A 861 33.18 -23.27 6.56
N GLY A 862 32.32 -24.22 6.95
CA GLY A 862 32.70 -25.61 7.25
C GLY A 862 33.61 -25.77 8.48
N SER A 863 33.48 -24.88 9.46
CA SER A 863 34.22 -24.90 10.73
C SER A 863 33.42 -25.59 11.85
N ALA A 864 34.10 -25.96 12.93
CA ALA A 864 33.43 -26.25 14.20
C ALA A 864 32.86 -24.94 14.81
N PRO A 865 31.81 -25.02 15.66
CA PRO A 865 31.24 -23.86 16.34
C PRO A 865 32.31 -22.99 17.00
N PHE A 866 32.17 -21.66 16.92
CA PHE A 866 33.14 -20.74 17.52
C PHE A 866 33.13 -20.86 19.06
N PRO A 867 34.25 -20.56 19.72
CA PRO A 867 34.32 -20.64 21.18
C PRO A 867 33.46 -19.57 21.85
N GLU A 868 32.78 -19.96 22.93
CA GLU A 868 32.02 -19.04 23.80
C GLU A 868 32.87 -17.86 24.28
N ILE A 869 32.28 -16.67 24.34
CA ILE A 869 32.89 -15.51 24.99
C ILE A 869 32.08 -15.03 26.20
N ALA A 870 32.56 -13.98 26.87
CA ALA A 870 31.81 -13.41 27.99
C ALA A 870 30.62 -12.60 27.44
N PRO A 871 29.40 -12.76 28.00
CA PRO A 871 28.25 -11.96 27.62
C PRO A 871 28.51 -10.47 27.79
N LEU A 872 27.96 -9.65 26.90
CA LEU A 872 27.94 -8.18 26.99
C LEU A 872 27.12 -7.74 28.21
N GLY A 873 25.96 -8.36 28.41
CA GLY A 873 25.01 -8.09 29.47
C GLY A 873 24.28 -6.76 29.35
N GLY A 874 23.34 -6.49 30.26
CA GLY A 874 22.56 -5.25 30.25
C GLY A 874 21.48 -5.26 29.17
N THR A 875 21.44 -4.19 28.36
CA THR A 875 20.47 -4.00 27.28
C THR A 875 20.77 -4.85 26.03
N ASP A 876 21.99 -5.39 25.91
CA ASP A 876 22.45 -6.19 24.76
C ASP A 876 22.13 -7.69 24.89
N TRP A 877 21.14 -8.03 25.74
CA TRP A 877 20.80 -9.43 26.03
C TRP A 877 20.42 -10.22 24.78
N GLY A 878 19.81 -9.58 23.78
CA GLY A 878 19.42 -10.20 22.53
C GLY A 878 20.64 -10.68 21.72
N LEU A 879 21.70 -9.88 21.69
CA LEU A 879 22.98 -10.20 21.03
C LEU A 879 23.67 -11.38 21.71
N ASP A 880 23.65 -11.41 23.04
CA ASP A 880 24.17 -12.51 23.84
C ASP A 880 23.37 -13.79 23.61
N LEU A 881 22.04 -13.70 23.55
CA LEU A 881 21.16 -14.85 23.40
C LEU A 881 21.36 -15.56 22.05
N ILE A 882 21.61 -14.80 20.97
CA ILE A 882 21.87 -15.35 19.63
C ILE A 882 23.35 -15.63 19.35
N ASN A 883 24.25 -15.42 20.34
CA ASN A 883 25.70 -15.59 20.22
C ASN A 883 26.36 -14.74 19.10
N ALA A 884 25.91 -13.50 18.89
CA ALA A 884 26.52 -12.57 17.93
C ALA A 884 27.98 -12.18 18.31
N PRO A 885 28.32 -11.93 19.59
CA PRO A 885 29.67 -11.52 19.97
C PRO A 885 30.77 -12.54 19.63
N GLU A 886 30.46 -13.84 19.69
CA GLU A 886 31.37 -14.92 19.28
C GLU A 886 31.78 -14.82 17.80
N VAL A 887 30.85 -14.35 16.96
CA VAL A 887 31.05 -14.15 15.53
C VAL A 887 31.96 -12.94 15.28
N TRP A 888 31.70 -11.82 15.96
CA TRP A 888 32.54 -10.62 15.87
C TRP A 888 33.98 -10.89 16.31
N ASN A 889 34.18 -11.74 17.31
CA ASN A 889 35.51 -12.16 17.75
C ASN A 889 36.27 -13.00 16.69
N GLN A 890 35.58 -13.53 15.67
CA GLN A 890 36.20 -14.12 14.48
C GLN A 890 36.48 -13.09 13.37
N GLY A 891 36.03 -11.84 13.54
CA GLY A 891 36.23 -10.75 12.57
C GLY A 891 35.11 -10.59 11.55
N TYR A 892 33.99 -11.32 11.69
CA TYR A 892 32.79 -11.12 10.86
C TYR A 892 31.88 -10.13 11.57
N THR A 893 31.56 -9.01 10.91
CA THR A 893 30.80 -7.89 11.48
C THR A 893 29.73 -7.35 10.52
N GLY A 894 29.52 -8.00 9.38
CA GLY A 894 28.65 -7.55 8.30
C GLY A 894 29.35 -6.68 7.27
N GLU A 895 30.68 -6.56 7.31
CA GLU A 895 31.41 -5.64 6.43
C GLU A 895 31.17 -5.98 4.95
N GLY A 896 30.78 -4.95 4.18
CA GLY A 896 30.51 -5.07 2.76
C GLY A 896 29.16 -5.70 2.40
N MET A 897 28.31 -6.00 3.38
CA MET A 897 26.93 -6.43 3.16
C MET A 897 25.98 -5.24 3.19
N VAL A 898 24.98 -5.26 2.29
CA VAL A 898 23.87 -4.30 2.27
C VAL A 898 22.59 -4.99 2.72
N VAL A 899 21.92 -4.42 3.74
CA VAL A 899 20.63 -4.89 4.25
C VAL A 899 19.59 -3.81 4.00
N ALA A 900 18.60 -4.10 3.15
CA ALA A 900 17.49 -3.18 2.94
C ALA A 900 16.45 -3.30 4.06
N VAL A 901 16.09 -2.16 4.62
CA VAL A 901 15.02 -2.01 5.60
C VAL A 901 13.82 -1.45 4.83
N VAL A 902 12.92 -2.36 4.44
CA VAL A 902 11.70 -2.04 3.69
C VAL A 902 10.58 -1.83 4.72
N ASP A 903 10.40 -0.59 5.15
CA ASP A 903 9.67 -0.23 6.38
C ASP A 903 9.10 1.23 6.34
N SER A 904 8.93 1.91 7.48
CA SER A 904 8.45 3.31 7.61
C SER A 904 9.49 4.37 7.23
N GLY A 905 10.68 3.96 6.81
CA GLY A 905 11.85 4.83 6.61
C GLY A 905 12.94 4.57 7.67
N VAL A 906 14.04 5.29 7.60
CA VAL A 906 15.10 5.25 8.62
C VAL A 906 15.59 6.67 8.89
N ASP A 907 15.73 7.07 10.16
CA ASP A 907 16.48 8.27 10.53
C ASP A 907 17.97 8.08 10.21
N TYR A 908 18.33 8.30 8.94
CA TYR A 908 19.67 8.11 8.42
C TYR A 908 20.68 9.15 8.94
N MET A 909 20.22 10.12 9.75
CA MET A 909 21.07 11.11 10.43
C MET A 909 21.33 10.74 11.90
N HIS A 910 20.71 9.67 12.40
CA HIS A 910 20.90 9.23 13.78
C HIS A 910 22.36 8.86 14.02
N GLN A 911 22.97 9.39 15.08
CA GLN A 911 24.41 9.29 15.38
C GLN A 911 24.95 7.85 15.61
N ASP A 912 24.05 6.88 15.62
CA ASP A 912 24.34 5.45 15.85
C ASP A 912 24.07 4.61 14.60
N LEU A 913 23.73 5.27 13.50
CA LEU A 913 23.39 4.68 12.20
C LEU A 913 24.05 5.41 11.03
N ASP A 914 24.40 6.69 11.16
CA ASP A 914 24.81 7.58 10.07
C ASP A 914 26.02 7.07 9.28
N ASP A 915 27.03 6.48 9.95
CA ASP A 915 28.17 5.87 9.25
C ASP A 915 27.79 4.54 8.58
N ASN A 916 26.68 3.90 8.99
CA ASN A 916 26.18 2.63 8.46
C ASN A 916 25.06 2.77 7.41
N ILE A 917 24.73 3.98 6.97
CA ILE A 917 23.79 4.15 5.85
C ILE A 917 24.45 3.80 4.51
N TRP A 918 23.71 3.06 3.68
CA TRP A 918 24.07 2.75 2.31
C TRP A 918 24.00 4.02 1.48
N ILE A 919 25.03 4.23 0.66
CA ILE A 919 25.12 5.36 -0.26
C ILE A 919 25.11 4.79 -1.67
N ASN A 920 24.16 5.25 -2.51
CA ASN A 920 24.19 5.00 -3.93
C ASN A 920 25.41 5.70 -4.53
N SER A 921 26.46 4.94 -4.82
CA SER A 921 27.71 5.50 -5.35
C SER A 921 27.61 5.93 -6.82
N ASP A 922 26.53 5.53 -7.48
CA ASP A 922 26.26 5.87 -8.87
C ASP A 922 25.47 7.19 -9.01
N GLU A 923 25.03 7.78 -7.89
CA GLU A 923 24.37 9.09 -7.79
C GLU A 923 25.32 10.25 -7.46
N ILE A 924 25.06 11.44 -8.03
CA ILE A 924 25.73 12.69 -7.65
C ILE A 924 24.79 13.50 -6.74
N PRO A 925 25.15 13.71 -5.46
CA PRO A 925 24.26 14.37 -4.50
C PRO A 925 23.72 15.73 -4.94
N GLY A 926 22.40 15.87 -4.99
CA GLY A 926 21.69 17.15 -5.10
C GLY A 926 21.81 17.82 -6.47
N ASN A 927 22.06 17.05 -7.53
CA ASN A 927 22.08 17.57 -8.90
C ASN A 927 20.71 17.51 -9.60
N GLY A 928 19.73 16.82 -9.00
CA GLY A 928 18.37 16.64 -9.52
C GLY A 928 18.30 15.76 -10.77
N ILE A 929 19.20 14.79 -10.90
CA ILE A 929 19.34 13.89 -12.05
C ILE A 929 19.46 12.46 -11.53
N ASP A 930 18.66 11.55 -12.05
CA ASP A 930 18.88 10.10 -11.96
C ASP A 930 20.15 9.73 -12.77
N ASP A 931 21.30 9.69 -12.10
CA ASP A 931 22.62 9.53 -12.72
C ASP A 931 22.88 8.08 -13.13
N ASP A 932 22.33 7.13 -12.37
CA ASP A 932 22.48 5.70 -12.60
C ASP A 932 21.42 5.11 -13.57
N ASN A 933 20.39 5.90 -13.91
CA ASN A 933 19.23 5.57 -14.74
C ASN A 933 18.41 4.40 -14.18
N ASN A 934 18.32 4.30 -12.85
CA ASN A 934 17.51 3.30 -12.17
C ASN A 934 16.02 3.70 -12.06
N GLY A 935 15.68 4.95 -12.42
CA GLY A 935 14.33 5.51 -12.40
C GLY A 935 14.04 6.43 -11.22
N PHE A 936 15.02 6.66 -10.34
CA PHE A 936 14.86 7.37 -9.07
C PHE A 936 15.87 8.54 -9.00
N ILE A 937 15.38 9.77 -8.96
CA ILE A 937 16.23 10.97 -9.01
C ILE A 937 16.88 11.20 -7.65
N ASP A 938 18.22 11.28 -7.61
CA ASP A 938 18.99 11.60 -6.41
C ASP A 938 18.70 10.64 -5.23
N ASP A 939 18.50 9.34 -5.49
CA ASP A 939 18.23 8.27 -4.50
C ASP A 939 19.47 7.87 -3.66
N LEU A 940 20.24 8.88 -3.25
CA LEU A 940 21.55 8.78 -2.64
C LEU A 940 21.58 7.87 -1.41
N THR A 941 20.56 7.93 -0.56
CA THR A 941 20.49 7.21 0.73
C THR A 941 19.36 6.19 0.75
N GLY A 942 18.73 5.91 -0.40
CA GLY A 942 17.50 5.13 -0.47
C GLY A 942 16.37 5.89 -1.15
N TRP A 943 15.16 5.32 -1.09
CA TRP A 943 13.98 5.90 -1.75
C TRP A 943 12.72 5.82 -0.89
N ASP A 944 11.88 6.84 -0.99
CA ASP A 944 10.55 6.88 -0.41
C ASP A 944 9.47 6.55 -1.45
N PHE A 945 8.95 5.33 -1.40
CA PHE A 945 7.82 4.89 -2.23
C PHE A 945 6.46 5.34 -1.69
N TRP A 946 6.41 5.85 -0.46
CA TRP A 946 5.19 6.38 0.14
C TRP A 946 4.92 7.82 -0.31
N GLU A 947 5.95 8.68 -0.32
CA GLU A 947 5.85 10.08 -0.77
C GLU A 947 6.34 10.28 -2.20
N GLY A 948 7.05 9.30 -2.76
CA GLY A 948 7.50 9.31 -4.16
C GLY A 948 8.71 10.21 -4.39
N ASP A 949 9.60 10.31 -3.40
CA ASP A 949 10.77 11.16 -3.43
C ASP A 949 12.04 10.47 -2.88
N ASN A 950 13.13 11.23 -2.82
CA ASN A 950 14.44 10.75 -2.42
C ASN A 950 14.75 10.96 -0.92
N ASP A 951 13.74 11.24 -0.08
CA ASP A 951 13.94 11.37 1.36
C ASP A 951 13.33 10.17 2.11
N PRO A 952 14.03 9.03 2.21
CA PRO A 952 13.54 7.85 2.92
C PRO A 952 13.62 8.00 4.45
N ARG A 953 13.66 9.25 4.96
CA ARG A 953 13.79 9.53 6.37
C ARG A 953 12.54 9.06 7.11
N ASP A 954 12.76 8.45 8.25
CA ASP A 954 11.66 8.13 9.14
C ASP A 954 11.15 9.40 9.82
N LEU A 955 9.90 9.77 9.50
CA LEU A 955 9.22 10.95 10.04
C LEU A 955 8.06 10.56 10.96
N ASP A 956 7.99 9.30 11.39
CA ASP A 956 6.93 8.80 12.24
C ASP A 956 7.07 9.30 13.69
N PRO A 957 6.15 10.16 14.18
CA PRO A 957 6.21 10.70 15.54
C PRO A 957 6.07 9.64 16.64
N LEU A 958 5.74 8.39 16.28
CA LEU A 958 5.66 7.26 17.22
C LEU A 958 7.00 6.60 17.51
N GLY A 959 8.09 7.22 17.05
CA GLY A 959 9.46 6.80 17.36
C GLY A 959 10.20 6.19 16.17
N GLY A 960 9.55 6.04 15.02
CA GLY A 960 10.19 5.57 13.79
C GLY A 960 10.50 4.08 13.79
N HIS A 961 9.53 3.28 13.34
CA HIS A 961 9.64 1.82 13.39
C HIS A 961 10.81 1.26 12.58
N GLY A 962 11.02 1.75 11.35
CA GLY A 962 12.15 1.34 10.55
C GLY A 962 13.50 1.77 11.13
N THR A 963 13.55 2.88 11.89
CA THR A 963 14.75 3.31 12.63
C THR A 963 15.12 2.32 13.75
N HIS A 964 14.13 1.79 14.46
CA HIS A 964 14.34 0.76 15.50
C HIS A 964 14.84 -0.55 14.90
N VAL A 965 14.23 -0.97 13.81
CA VAL A 965 14.63 -2.14 13.00
C VAL A 965 16.06 -1.98 12.49
N ALA A 966 16.43 -0.82 11.94
CA ALA A 966 17.78 -0.54 11.44
C ALA A 966 18.85 -0.64 12.53
N GLY A 967 18.58 -0.11 13.74
CA GLY A 967 19.47 -0.23 14.90
C GLY A 967 19.74 -1.65 15.33
N ILE A 968 18.73 -2.53 15.28
CA ILE A 968 18.90 -3.96 15.62
C ILE A 968 19.82 -4.66 14.61
N ILE A 969 19.73 -4.29 13.33
CA ILE A 969 20.55 -4.87 12.26
C ILE A 969 21.99 -4.35 12.36
N ALA A 970 22.17 -3.03 12.35
CA ALA A 970 23.47 -2.40 12.12
C ALA A 970 23.71 -1.13 12.96
N GLY A 971 23.15 -1.03 14.17
CA GLY A 971 23.58 -0.05 15.16
C GLY A 971 25.11 -0.10 15.32
N GLU A 972 25.75 1.06 15.32
CA GLU A 972 27.20 1.15 15.28
C GLU A 972 27.86 0.62 16.56
N ASN A 973 29.03 -0.01 16.42
CA ASN A 973 29.86 -0.31 17.58
C ASN A 973 30.75 0.88 17.95
N ASN A 974 30.13 2.03 18.21
CA ASN A 974 30.80 3.31 18.48
C ASN A 974 30.82 3.67 20.00
N GLY A 975 30.12 2.88 20.83
CA GLY A 975 30.01 3.09 22.27
C GLY A 975 28.92 4.08 22.71
N ILE A 976 28.04 4.46 21.78
CA ILE A 976 26.80 5.20 21.97
C ILE A 976 25.66 4.19 21.78
N GLY A 977 24.50 4.42 22.39
CA GLY A 977 23.28 3.70 22.01
C GLY A 977 23.35 2.18 22.12
N VAL A 978 23.19 1.52 20.97
CA VAL A 978 23.11 0.07 20.81
C VAL A 978 24.14 -0.42 19.79
N THR A 979 24.47 -1.70 19.83
CA THR A 979 25.25 -2.34 18.76
C THR A 979 24.35 -3.33 18.02
N GLY A 980 24.23 -3.18 16.71
CA GLY A 980 23.46 -4.09 15.87
C GLY A 980 24.13 -5.46 15.75
N VAL A 981 23.38 -6.46 15.28
CA VAL A 981 23.90 -7.82 15.05
C VAL A 981 25.05 -7.83 14.03
N ALA A 982 24.95 -7.01 13.00
CA ALA A 982 25.94 -6.83 11.93
C ALA A 982 26.41 -5.36 11.91
N PRO A 983 27.24 -4.94 12.89
CA PRO A 983 27.50 -3.52 13.17
C PRO A 983 28.34 -2.78 12.11
N ASN A 984 28.80 -3.47 11.06
CA ASN A 984 29.49 -2.87 9.90
C ASN A 984 28.75 -3.13 8.57
N ALA A 985 27.53 -3.67 8.61
CA ALA A 985 26.66 -3.75 7.44
C ALA A 985 26.14 -2.35 7.06
N LYS A 986 25.78 -2.18 5.79
CA LYS A 986 25.14 -0.96 5.29
C LYS A 986 23.63 -1.13 5.24
N ILE A 987 22.90 -0.21 5.86
CA ILE A 987 21.43 -0.15 5.81
C ILE A 987 21.02 0.60 4.56
N MET A 988 20.15 0.00 3.74
CA MET A 988 19.47 0.69 2.64
C MET A 988 18.03 1.03 3.09
N PRO A 989 17.76 2.28 3.51
CA PRO A 989 16.42 2.77 3.78
C PRO A 989 15.51 2.64 2.56
N VAL A 990 14.38 1.97 2.70
CA VAL A 990 13.33 1.92 1.67
C VAL A 990 11.99 2.13 2.35
N ARG A 991 11.46 3.37 2.26
CA ARG A 991 10.21 3.73 2.91
C ARG A 991 9.03 3.29 2.05
N VAL A 992 8.20 2.39 2.57
CA VAL A 992 7.00 1.83 1.89
C VAL A 992 5.75 1.87 2.77
N ILE A 993 5.91 2.25 4.03
CA ILE A 993 4.85 2.37 5.02
C ILE A 993 4.74 3.84 5.42
N GLY A 994 3.52 4.36 5.47
CA GLY A 994 3.24 5.61 6.16
C GLY A 994 3.29 5.41 7.68
N THR A 995 2.63 6.29 8.42
CA THR A 995 2.63 6.28 9.90
C THR A 995 2.00 5.04 10.52
N PHE A 996 1.02 4.43 9.84
CA PHE A 996 0.19 3.35 10.43
C PHE A 996 -0.10 2.17 9.51
N ARG A 997 0.08 2.34 8.20
CA ARG A 997 -0.20 1.31 7.20
C ARG A 997 0.71 1.44 6.00
N GLY A 998 0.93 0.31 5.32
CA GLY A 998 1.56 0.25 4.01
C GLY A 998 0.56 -0.20 2.96
N GLU A 999 0.84 0.15 1.71
CA GLU A 999 0.07 -0.29 0.55
C GLU A 999 0.85 -1.33 -0.24
N SER A 1000 0.15 -2.21 -0.95
CA SER A 1000 0.82 -3.31 -1.65
C SER A 1000 1.77 -2.83 -2.76
N GLU A 1001 1.44 -1.75 -3.44
CA GLU A 1001 2.23 -1.23 -4.56
C GLU A 1001 3.59 -0.67 -4.09
N PRO A 1002 3.65 0.24 -3.09
CA PRO A 1002 4.91 0.67 -2.48
C PRO A 1002 5.76 -0.48 -1.96
N ILE A 1003 5.17 -1.49 -1.30
CA ILE A 1003 5.91 -2.64 -0.78
C ILE A 1003 6.55 -3.44 -1.93
N VAL A 1004 5.81 -3.71 -3.00
CA VAL A 1004 6.30 -4.44 -4.18
C VAL A 1004 7.42 -3.65 -4.88
N ALA A 1005 7.24 -2.34 -5.05
CA ALA A 1005 8.22 -1.46 -5.67
C ALA A 1005 9.50 -1.38 -4.82
N GLY A 1006 9.36 -1.21 -3.50
CA GLY A 1006 10.48 -1.17 -2.56
C GLY A 1006 11.30 -2.46 -2.51
N ILE A 1007 10.64 -3.64 -2.55
CA ILE A 1007 11.36 -4.92 -2.64
C ILE A 1007 12.17 -4.99 -3.94
N ARG A 1008 11.61 -4.57 -5.08
CA ARG A 1008 12.31 -4.59 -6.37
C ARG A 1008 13.47 -3.60 -6.40
N TYR A 1009 13.25 -2.39 -5.92
CA TYR A 1009 14.28 -1.37 -5.75
C TYR A 1009 15.46 -1.88 -4.92
N ALA A 1010 15.19 -2.46 -3.75
CA ALA A 1010 16.22 -3.00 -2.88
C ALA A 1010 17.09 -4.04 -3.61
N VAL A 1011 16.46 -4.94 -4.35
CA VAL A 1011 17.16 -5.98 -5.13
C VAL A 1011 18.00 -5.36 -6.25
N ASP A 1012 17.42 -4.44 -7.01
CA ASP A 1012 18.05 -3.87 -8.20
C ASP A 1012 19.19 -2.90 -7.84
N ASN A 1013 19.13 -2.26 -6.67
CA ASN A 1013 20.19 -1.43 -6.09
C ASN A 1013 21.19 -2.20 -5.20
N GLY A 1014 21.15 -3.54 -5.26
CA GLY A 1014 22.25 -4.37 -4.77
C GLY A 1014 22.15 -4.81 -3.30
N ALA A 1015 20.97 -4.78 -2.69
CA ALA A 1015 20.76 -5.37 -1.37
C ALA A 1015 21.14 -6.86 -1.36
N ASN A 1016 21.81 -7.30 -0.30
CA ASN A 1016 22.13 -8.71 -0.08
C ASN A 1016 21.08 -9.42 0.77
N ILE A 1017 20.42 -8.66 1.65
CA ILE A 1017 19.35 -9.09 2.55
C ILE A 1017 18.25 -8.04 2.53
N ILE A 1018 16.99 -8.46 2.60
CA ILE A 1018 15.82 -7.59 2.81
C ILE A 1018 15.16 -8.00 4.13
N ASN A 1019 14.96 -7.03 5.02
CA ASN A 1019 14.14 -7.17 6.20
C ASN A 1019 12.74 -6.61 5.93
N LEU A 1020 11.70 -7.44 6.10
CA LEU A 1020 10.29 -7.08 5.99
C LEU A 1020 9.62 -7.22 7.37
N SER A 1021 9.62 -6.14 8.15
CA SER A 1021 8.92 -6.07 9.43
C SER A 1021 7.47 -5.58 9.26
N LEU A 1022 6.75 -6.22 8.33
CA LEU A 1022 5.37 -5.90 7.95
C LEU A 1022 4.54 -7.17 7.76
N GLY A 1023 3.21 -7.05 7.86
CA GLY A 1023 2.33 -8.20 7.70
C GLY A 1023 0.86 -7.86 7.45
N GLY A 1024 0.18 -8.72 6.69
CA GLY A 1024 -1.24 -8.67 6.36
C GLY A 1024 -1.88 -10.07 6.40
N SER A 1025 -3.21 -10.12 6.40
CA SER A 1025 -3.99 -11.36 6.52
C SER A 1025 -4.13 -12.14 5.21
N VAL A 1026 -3.92 -11.49 4.06
CA VAL A 1026 -4.15 -12.08 2.74
C VAL A 1026 -2.85 -12.13 1.94
N LEU A 1027 -2.62 -13.25 1.26
CA LEU A 1027 -1.53 -13.37 0.30
C LEU A 1027 -1.81 -12.50 -0.92
N ASN A 1028 -0.92 -11.57 -1.20
CA ASN A 1028 -0.93 -10.78 -2.42
C ASN A 1028 0.02 -11.39 -3.45
N GLU A 1029 -0.46 -11.70 -4.67
CA GLU A 1029 0.38 -12.26 -5.75
C GLU A 1029 1.57 -11.39 -6.09
N ALA A 1030 1.36 -10.07 -6.21
CA ALA A 1030 2.42 -9.17 -6.61
C ALA A 1030 3.55 -9.15 -5.56
N GLN A 1031 3.19 -9.23 -4.27
CA GLN A 1031 4.17 -9.36 -3.18
C GLN A 1031 4.90 -10.71 -3.24
N ARG A 1032 4.18 -11.82 -3.51
CA ARG A 1032 4.82 -13.14 -3.72
C ARG A 1032 5.82 -13.12 -4.86
N GLU A 1033 5.44 -12.54 -6.00
CA GLU A 1033 6.33 -12.41 -7.15
C GLU A 1033 7.55 -11.52 -6.86
N ALA A 1034 7.38 -10.44 -6.09
CA ALA A 1034 8.50 -9.57 -5.68
C ALA A 1034 9.49 -10.30 -4.74
N ILE A 1035 8.98 -11.10 -3.80
CA ILE A 1035 9.84 -11.88 -2.89
C ILE A 1035 10.59 -12.96 -3.67
N ARG A 1036 9.91 -13.69 -4.56
CA ARG A 1036 10.57 -14.67 -5.45
C ARG A 1036 11.62 -13.99 -6.35
N TYR A 1037 11.32 -12.79 -6.85
CA TYR A 1037 12.27 -12.00 -7.63
C TYR A 1037 13.57 -11.69 -6.87
N ALA A 1038 13.46 -11.39 -5.57
CA ALA A 1038 14.61 -11.18 -4.69
C ALA A 1038 15.44 -12.47 -4.51
N THR A 1039 14.77 -13.57 -4.16
CA THR A 1039 15.42 -14.88 -3.97
C THR A 1039 16.12 -15.36 -5.26
N ASP A 1040 15.48 -15.21 -6.42
CA ASP A 1040 16.04 -15.59 -7.73
C ASP A 1040 17.28 -14.78 -8.11
N ARG A 1041 17.46 -13.59 -7.53
CA ARG A 1041 18.63 -12.70 -7.71
C ARG A 1041 19.69 -12.84 -6.62
N GLY A 1042 19.50 -13.78 -5.70
CA GLY A 1042 20.50 -14.09 -4.68
C GLY A 1042 20.37 -13.27 -3.39
N VAL A 1043 19.24 -12.58 -3.21
CA VAL A 1043 18.91 -11.79 -2.02
C VAL A 1043 18.15 -12.66 -1.00
N VAL A 1044 18.56 -12.61 0.27
CA VAL A 1044 17.88 -13.31 1.37
C VAL A 1044 16.74 -12.44 1.88
N VAL A 1045 15.54 -13.00 2.06
CA VAL A 1045 14.37 -12.24 2.56
C VAL A 1045 13.99 -12.74 3.94
N VAL A 1046 13.91 -11.85 4.92
CA VAL A 1046 13.57 -12.14 6.31
C VAL A 1046 12.29 -11.39 6.68
N MET A 1047 11.31 -12.08 7.26
CA MET A 1047 9.93 -11.60 7.42
C MET A 1047 9.42 -11.82 8.84
N ALA A 1048 8.79 -10.80 9.42
CA ALA A 1048 8.19 -10.89 10.75
C ALA A 1048 6.92 -11.77 10.75
N ALA A 1049 6.81 -12.72 11.70
CA ALA A 1049 5.72 -13.70 11.73
C ALA A 1049 4.33 -13.13 12.03
N GLY A 1050 4.25 -11.97 12.69
CA GLY A 1050 3.00 -11.35 13.16
C GLY A 1050 2.80 -11.44 14.68
N ASN A 1051 1.90 -10.62 15.21
CA ASN A 1051 1.80 -10.32 16.64
C ASN A 1051 0.39 -10.61 17.24
N ASP A 1052 -0.32 -11.61 16.72
CA ASP A 1052 -1.67 -11.97 17.16
C ASP A 1052 -1.70 -12.96 18.34
N GLY A 1053 -0.63 -13.74 18.52
CA GLY A 1053 -0.38 -14.55 19.71
C GLY A 1053 -1.37 -15.70 19.92
N LEU A 1054 -1.65 -15.99 21.19
CA LEU A 1054 -2.50 -17.11 21.63
C LEU A 1054 -4.00 -16.74 21.67
N THR A 1055 -4.82 -17.43 20.88
CA THR A 1055 -6.28 -17.23 20.78
C THR A 1055 -7.04 -18.50 21.21
N ASN A 1056 -8.30 -18.38 21.65
CA ASN A 1056 -9.04 -19.57 22.11
C ASN A 1056 -9.68 -20.30 20.91
N PHE A 1057 -9.31 -21.57 20.73
CA PHE A 1057 -9.83 -22.47 19.70
C PHE A 1057 -10.50 -23.70 20.32
N GLY A 1058 -11.79 -23.60 20.68
CA GLY A 1058 -12.81 -24.66 20.57
C GLY A 1058 -12.40 -26.10 20.91
N GLY A 1059 -11.60 -26.26 21.98
CA GLY A 1059 -10.80 -27.45 22.28
C GLY A 1059 -9.52 -27.10 23.08
N GLY A 1060 -9.14 -25.83 23.13
CA GLY A 1060 -8.05 -25.29 23.95
C GLY A 1060 -7.55 -23.94 23.42
N LYS A 1061 -6.52 -23.36 24.05
CA LYS A 1061 -5.82 -22.20 23.49
C LYS A 1061 -4.95 -22.67 22.31
N ARG A 1062 -4.96 -22.00 21.16
CA ARG A 1062 -3.98 -22.24 20.08
C ARG A 1062 -3.41 -20.93 19.58
N PHE A 1063 -2.17 -20.98 19.15
CA PHE A 1063 -1.51 -19.80 18.65
C PHE A 1063 -1.88 -19.51 17.20
N SER A 1064 -1.92 -18.22 16.87
CA SER A 1064 -2.21 -17.71 15.53
C SER A 1064 -1.14 -18.11 14.52
N PRO A 1065 -1.52 -18.41 13.25
CA PRO A 1065 -0.57 -18.66 12.17
C PRO A 1065 0.25 -17.42 11.83
N THR A 1066 1.32 -17.62 11.06
CA THR A 1066 2.07 -16.53 10.45
C THR A 1066 1.20 -15.65 9.54
N ARG A 1067 1.48 -14.35 9.49
CA ARG A 1067 0.88 -13.40 8.55
C ARG A 1067 1.64 -13.42 7.22
N TYR A 1068 1.06 -12.87 6.15
CA TYR A 1068 1.77 -12.67 4.88
C TYR A 1068 2.48 -11.32 4.87
N PRO A 1069 3.74 -11.22 4.40
CA PRO A 1069 4.42 -12.21 3.56
C PRO A 1069 5.11 -13.35 4.30
N ALA A 1070 5.27 -13.33 5.62
CA ALA A 1070 6.01 -14.38 6.35
C ALA A 1070 5.47 -15.81 6.15
N GLY A 1071 4.17 -15.99 5.89
CA GLY A 1071 3.57 -17.27 5.49
C GLY A 1071 4.14 -17.86 4.18
N LEU A 1072 4.80 -17.05 3.35
CA LEU A 1072 5.53 -17.50 2.15
C LEU A 1072 6.82 -18.26 2.45
N ALA A 1073 7.28 -18.31 3.71
CA ALA A 1073 8.45 -19.10 4.11
C ALA A 1073 8.29 -20.62 3.90
N SER A 1074 7.12 -21.10 3.45
CA SER A 1074 6.93 -22.46 2.92
C SER A 1074 7.50 -22.63 1.51
N GLU A 1075 7.72 -21.52 0.80
CA GLU A 1075 8.21 -21.46 -0.56
C GLU A 1075 9.56 -20.76 -0.65
N VAL A 1076 9.71 -19.59 -0.02
CA VAL A 1076 10.88 -18.70 -0.08
C VAL A 1076 10.97 -17.79 1.15
N GLY A 1077 12.21 -17.50 1.59
CA GLY A 1077 12.48 -16.57 2.68
C GLY A 1077 12.27 -17.17 4.08
N ILE A 1078 12.60 -16.38 5.11
CA ILE A 1078 12.62 -16.83 6.51
C ILE A 1078 11.55 -16.10 7.31
N SER A 1079 10.67 -16.84 7.97
CA SER A 1079 9.68 -16.30 8.92
C SER A 1079 10.29 -16.26 10.33
N VAL A 1080 10.07 -15.16 11.06
CA VAL A 1080 10.70 -14.95 12.37
C VAL A 1080 9.68 -14.64 13.46
N GLY A 1081 9.62 -15.52 14.47
CA GLY A 1081 8.88 -15.30 15.72
C GLY A 1081 9.72 -14.65 16.82
N ALA A 1082 9.06 -14.19 17.89
CA ALA A 1082 9.72 -13.47 18.99
C ALA A 1082 9.86 -14.32 20.27
N VAL A 1083 10.98 -14.16 20.97
CA VAL A 1083 11.21 -14.62 22.35
C VAL A 1083 11.57 -13.46 23.27
N ASP A 1084 11.36 -13.67 24.57
CA ASP A 1084 11.83 -12.82 25.66
C ASP A 1084 13.28 -13.13 26.08
N SER A 1085 13.78 -12.37 27.06
CA SER A 1085 15.13 -12.51 27.62
C SER A 1085 15.42 -13.83 28.34
N SER A 1086 14.38 -14.62 28.65
CA SER A 1086 14.51 -15.97 29.21
C SER A 1086 14.57 -17.06 28.13
N GLY A 1087 14.38 -16.68 26.86
CA GLY A 1087 14.18 -17.60 25.74
C GLY A 1087 12.75 -18.13 25.66
N ALA A 1088 11.81 -17.58 26.44
CA ALA A 1088 10.41 -17.94 26.33
C ALA A 1088 9.77 -17.31 25.11
N ILE A 1089 8.94 -18.06 24.39
CA ILE A 1089 8.28 -17.50 23.21
C ILE A 1089 7.27 -16.43 23.65
N ALA A 1090 7.42 -15.22 23.14
CA ALA A 1090 6.60 -14.08 23.50
C ALA A 1090 5.11 -14.37 23.29
N GLU A 1091 4.24 -13.96 24.22
CA GLU A 1091 2.81 -14.32 24.17
C GLU A 1091 2.11 -13.81 22.90
N PHE A 1092 2.54 -12.65 22.40
CA PHE A 1092 2.00 -12.03 21.18
C PHE A 1092 2.54 -12.66 19.90
N SER A 1093 3.66 -13.40 19.91
CA SER A 1093 4.25 -13.88 18.66
C SER A 1093 3.34 -14.92 18.01
N ASN A 1094 3.02 -14.71 16.74
CA ASN A 1094 2.47 -15.77 15.91
C ASN A 1094 3.47 -16.93 15.88
N ARG A 1095 2.96 -18.13 15.60
CA ARG A 1095 3.77 -19.35 15.66
C ARG A 1095 3.91 -19.95 14.26
N ALA A 1096 4.91 -20.82 14.10
CA ALA A 1096 5.16 -21.54 12.85
C ALA A 1096 3.93 -22.31 12.35
N ASN A 1097 3.04 -22.70 13.29
CA ASN A 1097 1.83 -23.45 13.05
C ASN A 1097 2.12 -24.82 12.41
N THR A 1098 1.12 -25.49 11.83
CA THR A 1098 1.27 -26.80 11.18
C THR A 1098 1.87 -26.74 9.79
N ALA A 1099 1.82 -25.58 9.12
CA ALA A 1099 2.51 -25.40 7.86
C ALA A 1099 4.01 -25.47 8.11
N PHE A 1100 4.71 -26.28 7.31
CA PHE A 1100 6.16 -26.28 7.38
C PHE A 1100 6.69 -25.03 6.71
N LEU A 1101 7.44 -24.25 7.47
CA LEU A 1101 7.98 -22.96 7.10
C LEU A 1101 9.45 -22.95 7.49
N ASP A 1102 10.28 -22.24 6.73
CA ASP A 1102 11.59 -21.82 7.21
C ASP A 1102 11.39 -20.78 8.32
N TYR A 1103 11.07 -21.29 9.52
CA TYR A 1103 10.67 -20.51 10.68
C TYR A 1103 11.67 -20.69 11.81
N VAL A 1104 12.15 -19.57 12.35
CA VAL A 1104 12.97 -19.52 13.56
C VAL A 1104 12.40 -18.50 14.54
N VAL A 1105 12.87 -18.53 15.78
CA VAL A 1105 12.59 -17.46 16.75
C VAL A 1105 13.86 -16.67 17.05
N ALA A 1106 13.68 -15.40 17.41
CA ALA A 1106 14.76 -14.48 17.77
C ALA A 1106 14.26 -13.47 18.84
N PRO A 1107 15.16 -12.75 19.53
CA PRO A 1107 14.80 -11.73 20.51
C PRO A 1107 13.79 -10.72 19.97
N GLY A 1108 12.64 -10.55 20.63
CA GLY A 1108 11.58 -9.65 20.15
C GLY A 1108 10.66 -9.07 21.21
N GLU A 1109 10.86 -9.38 22.50
CA GLU A 1109 10.14 -8.76 23.63
C GLU A 1109 11.15 -8.01 24.51
N GLU A 1110 10.85 -6.76 24.85
CA GLU A 1110 11.75 -5.81 25.53
C GLU A 1110 13.08 -5.62 24.79
N VAL A 1111 13.03 -5.36 23.48
CA VAL A 1111 14.23 -5.08 22.65
C VAL A 1111 14.54 -3.59 22.62
N PHE A 1112 15.73 -3.22 23.11
CA PHE A 1112 16.24 -1.85 23.11
C PHE A 1112 16.91 -1.52 21.77
N SER A 1113 16.51 -0.43 21.11
CA SER A 1113 17.13 0.03 19.85
C SER A 1113 16.91 1.54 19.62
N SER A 1114 17.52 2.07 18.55
CA SER A 1114 17.43 3.46 18.10
C SER A 1114 16.01 3.86 17.70
N VAL A 1115 15.63 5.09 17.99
CA VAL A 1115 14.39 5.75 17.55
C VAL A 1115 14.73 7.19 17.15
N LEU A 1116 13.78 7.93 16.59
CA LEU A 1116 14.05 9.28 16.06
C LEU A 1116 14.76 10.22 17.05
N VAL A 1117 15.49 11.20 16.51
CA VAL A 1117 16.09 12.34 17.24
C VAL A 1117 17.16 11.89 18.26
N ASP A 1118 18.04 10.97 17.84
CA ASP A 1118 19.15 10.47 18.65
C ASP A 1118 18.73 9.83 19.99
N THR A 1119 17.57 9.16 20.03
CA THR A 1119 17.02 8.50 21.23
C THR A 1119 16.85 6.99 21.08
N TYR A 1120 16.50 6.30 22.17
CA TYR A 1120 16.45 4.82 22.22
C TYR A 1120 15.30 4.33 23.09
N GLN A 1121 14.62 3.24 22.68
CA GLN A 1121 13.46 2.70 23.39
C GLN A 1121 13.36 1.17 23.34
N PHE A 1122 12.63 0.60 24.30
CA PHE A 1122 12.30 -0.83 24.38
C PHE A 1122 10.97 -1.13 23.69
N TRP A 1123 10.99 -1.95 22.65
CA TRP A 1123 9.79 -2.32 21.89
C TRP A 1123 9.58 -3.83 21.84
N ASP A 1124 8.33 -4.21 21.63
CA ASP A 1124 7.85 -5.59 21.55
C ASP A 1124 7.30 -5.87 20.15
N GLY A 1125 7.75 -6.95 19.52
CA GLY A 1125 7.20 -7.40 18.25
C GLY A 1125 8.05 -8.44 17.55
N THR A 1126 7.42 -9.24 16.70
CA THR A 1126 8.13 -10.03 15.69
C THR A 1126 8.89 -9.12 14.70
N SER A 1127 8.49 -7.86 14.58
CA SER A 1127 9.24 -6.79 13.91
C SER A 1127 10.62 -6.50 14.50
N MET A 1128 10.83 -6.77 15.79
CA MET A 1128 12.14 -6.66 16.46
C MET A 1128 12.92 -7.98 16.35
N ALA A 1129 12.23 -9.11 16.19
CA ALA A 1129 12.87 -10.41 16.02
C ALA A 1129 13.45 -10.62 14.61
N ALA A 1130 12.71 -10.23 13.55
CA ALA A 1130 13.17 -10.31 12.17
C ALA A 1130 14.54 -9.65 11.91
N PRO A 1131 14.81 -8.41 12.36
CA PRO A 1131 16.10 -7.75 12.13
C PRO A 1131 17.29 -8.45 12.78
N HIS A 1132 17.10 -9.17 13.90
CA HIS A 1132 18.16 -10.01 14.47
C HIS A 1132 18.60 -11.10 13.47
N VAL A 1133 17.63 -11.77 12.84
CA VAL A 1133 17.90 -12.82 11.84
C VAL A 1133 18.46 -12.22 10.55
N ALA A 1134 18.01 -11.03 10.13
CA ALA A 1134 18.57 -10.31 9.00
C ALA A 1134 20.07 -9.98 9.21
N GLY A 1135 20.44 -9.54 10.42
CA GLY A 1135 21.84 -9.35 10.80
C GLY A 1135 22.65 -10.65 10.79
N VAL A 1136 22.09 -11.77 11.29
CA VAL A 1136 22.76 -13.08 11.19
C VAL A 1136 22.96 -13.51 9.74
N ALA A 1137 21.97 -13.28 8.87
CA ALA A 1137 22.11 -13.54 7.44
C ALA A 1137 23.22 -12.71 6.78
N ALA A 1138 23.39 -11.44 7.20
CA ALA A 1138 24.51 -10.59 6.77
C ALA A 1138 25.86 -11.20 7.19
N LEU A 1139 26.00 -11.62 8.45
CA LEU A 1139 27.23 -12.27 8.95
C LEU A 1139 27.55 -13.58 8.19
N ILE A 1140 26.53 -14.37 7.84
CA ILE A 1140 26.69 -15.59 7.04
C ILE A 1140 27.19 -15.25 5.62
N LYS A 1141 26.57 -14.25 4.96
CA LYS A 1141 26.96 -13.85 3.60
C LYS A 1141 28.33 -13.19 3.55
N GLU A 1142 28.73 -12.45 4.58
CA GLU A 1142 30.11 -11.94 4.72
C GLU A 1142 31.11 -13.11 4.80
N ALA A 1143 30.82 -14.12 5.62
CA ALA A 1143 31.69 -15.29 5.78
C ALA A 1143 31.76 -16.16 4.52
N ASN A 1144 30.68 -16.24 3.75
CA ASN A 1144 30.65 -16.95 2.47
C ASN A 1144 29.69 -16.28 1.45
N PRO A 1145 30.19 -15.34 0.64
CA PRO A 1145 29.35 -14.56 -0.30
C PRO A 1145 28.70 -15.38 -1.42
N ASN A 1146 29.20 -16.59 -1.69
CA ASN A 1146 28.73 -17.45 -2.78
C ASN A 1146 27.52 -18.32 -2.41
N LEU A 1147 27.04 -18.25 -1.17
CA LEU A 1147 25.84 -18.97 -0.76
C LEU A 1147 24.60 -18.38 -1.47
N SER A 1148 23.78 -19.28 -2.01
CA SER A 1148 22.43 -18.93 -2.49
C SER A 1148 21.52 -18.64 -1.30
N PRO A 1149 20.43 -17.87 -1.48
CA PRO A 1149 19.45 -17.61 -0.42
C PRO A 1149 18.95 -18.89 0.26
N ALA A 1150 18.53 -19.88 -0.52
CA ALA A 1150 18.12 -21.19 0.01
C ALA A 1150 19.20 -21.89 0.86
N ALA A 1151 20.49 -21.67 0.57
CA ALA A 1151 21.57 -22.25 1.37
C ALA A 1151 21.77 -21.48 2.69
N VAL A 1152 21.48 -20.18 2.71
CA VAL A 1152 21.48 -19.37 3.94
C VAL A 1152 20.28 -19.74 4.81
N GLU A 1153 19.10 -19.89 4.21
CA GLU A 1153 17.87 -20.41 4.83
C GLU A 1153 18.13 -21.78 5.49
N ASP A 1154 18.68 -22.74 4.72
CA ASP A 1154 19.08 -24.07 5.22
C ASP A 1154 20.08 -24.02 6.39
N ILE A 1155 21.04 -23.09 6.37
CA ILE A 1155 22.02 -22.94 7.44
C ILE A 1155 21.35 -22.38 8.70
N ILE A 1156 20.55 -21.33 8.57
CA ILE A 1156 19.86 -20.70 9.72
C ILE A 1156 18.92 -21.70 10.38
N THR A 1157 18.04 -22.36 9.61
CA THR A 1157 17.10 -23.36 10.13
C THR A 1157 17.83 -24.60 10.66
N GLY A 1158 18.85 -25.09 9.96
CA GLY A 1158 19.60 -26.29 10.39
C GLY A 1158 20.50 -26.09 11.61
N THR A 1159 20.82 -24.84 11.97
CA THR A 1159 21.67 -24.53 13.14
C THR A 1159 20.93 -23.85 14.28
N ALA A 1160 19.64 -23.55 14.10
CA ALA A 1160 18.78 -23.05 15.16
C ALA A 1160 18.75 -24.02 16.36
N ASN A 1161 18.65 -23.46 17.56
CA ASN A 1161 18.76 -24.19 18.81
C ASN A 1161 17.39 -24.33 19.49
N PRO A 1162 16.73 -25.50 19.38
CA PRO A 1162 15.43 -25.72 20.01
C PRO A 1162 15.51 -25.84 21.54
N ASN A 1163 16.71 -26.11 22.11
CA ASN A 1163 16.86 -26.34 23.56
C ASN A 1163 16.91 -25.04 24.39
N LEU A 1164 17.02 -23.89 23.74
CA LEU A 1164 17.01 -22.58 24.38
C LEU A 1164 15.65 -21.89 24.30
N VAL A 1165 14.65 -22.55 23.71
CA VAL A 1165 13.29 -22.05 23.64
C VAL A 1165 12.46 -22.61 24.78
N LEU A 1166 11.79 -21.74 25.54
CA LEU A 1166 10.84 -22.11 26.58
C LEU A 1166 9.41 -21.86 26.07
N GLU A 1167 8.57 -22.89 26.09
CA GLU A 1167 7.14 -22.71 25.88
C GLU A 1167 6.49 -22.35 27.23
N THR A 1168 6.27 -21.05 27.46
CA THR A 1168 5.51 -20.56 28.62
C THR A 1168 4.01 -20.62 28.34
N GLY A 1169 3.48 -21.83 28.40
CA GLY A 1169 2.07 -22.11 28.63
C GLY A 1169 1.99 -23.24 29.65
N GLU A 1170 0.88 -23.42 30.35
CA GLU A 1170 0.68 -24.64 31.14
C GLU A 1170 0.64 -25.88 30.23
N TYR A 1171 1.81 -26.39 29.81
CA TYR A 1171 2.02 -27.72 29.26
C TYR A 1171 3.20 -28.35 29.98
N ASN A 1172 2.98 -28.58 31.26
CA ASN A 1172 3.90 -29.32 32.10
C ASN A 1172 3.87 -30.80 31.66
N LEU A 1173 4.75 -31.18 30.74
CA LEU A 1173 4.95 -32.57 30.26
C LEU A 1173 5.55 -33.51 31.34
N LEU A 1174 5.44 -33.17 32.63
CA LEU A 1174 5.94 -33.98 33.74
C LEU A 1174 4.94 -34.21 34.89
N ASP A 1175 3.64 -34.00 34.66
CA ASP A 1175 2.61 -34.49 35.60
C ASP A 1175 1.46 -35.21 34.85
N ARG A 1176 1.72 -36.44 34.39
CA ARG A 1176 0.79 -37.60 34.51
C ARG A 1176 1.44 -38.93 34.15
#